data_AF-A0A542I830-F1
#
_entry.id   AF-A0A542I830-F1
#
_cell.length_a   1.000
_cell.length_b   1.000
_cell.length_c   1.000
_cell.angle_alpha   90.00
_cell.angle_beta   90.00
_cell.angle_gamma   90.00
#
_symmetry.space_group_name_H-M   'P 1'
#
loop_
_entity.id
_entity.type
_entity.pdbx_description
1 polymer ?
#
loop_
_entity_poly.entity_id
_entity_poly.type
_entity_poly.pdbx_seq_one_letter_code
_entity_poly.pdbx_strand_id
1 'polypeptide(L)'
;MIGSPTAAAAKPPFDAVIFDLDGVVTNTALVHQAAWKDAFDRILHDPRVPAAANRAPLSRTDYLKYVDGMPREEGVMRFLAARGVRVEKGKETDEAGAWTGFGLGAWKNEYFLQHLREDGVQSYPGTLELLQRLAGAAVPTAVVTSSRNAALVLQAAGIHDLFDVVMDGTTAAGQGLRGKPAPDVFLAAASQLGVAPAHAVVVEDSAAGVEAGRRGGFGLVVGIDRTGNRRQLEAAGAGIVLNDVGELDLGQVIGNAWHLVYEGFDAAHEGHREALTTLGNGYMGVRGAAPEGGPFSYAGMYLAGVYNRVLATAAGETLLEEHMVNAPDCLRLDLRLPGQPWWSEGGMTVVRERRVLDLKKALLERRLLLEGADHRRLEVVQTRFVSMAEPHLLVLETVITALGWDGDLEVRSGINAAVRNANLPERALGSDIHLADRTAPRGPSPEVPPGTTSVVEVETTQSLIRIAAAYRTFVCQEAAGIEEGRKGGYHFHVLLLSLEAGKAARLTKTVAVVTSRDRAISSPETEARAVLERMGGDYDALLSAHEEAWRRELRPFLVDIDAPVQVQLVLNLHIFHLLQTLTHHTAELDAGVTARGLHGEGYRGHVFWDELFVLPVLTSKTPDIARSVLDYRWRRLPAARHAAVAAGLAGAKFPWQSGSDGTEETPKWLYNERSGRWVKDHSHLQVHSGLAVAFNAWQYFQATGNKIWLLQKGAELVIEVARFFRSLARYDEQGGRYHLCGVVGPDEYHTGYPGRDKPGLDDNAYTNVMAAWVCSQAAGITSFLHGSERAGLMERLGVTAEETAGWAHMASAMYVPFHGDGIISQFEGYGDLKELDWEHYRDEYGDIERLDLILEAENDATNCYKLAKQADVLMLPYLLGHEGLVAILQRLHYGFTQEQLNRTIEYYLARTAHGSTLSRVAHASVLAGLDADRAWDSFREALDADLDDTQHGTTRAGIHLGAMGGTIDVVQRSFAGLRFSGETIVFAPNLPTGLRAVAFEVLYRGHRLRVHLKDGRMSITSAPGDAGPIKVHVYGTDVVLPPGRTRHFPMPARAPGLAAS
;
A
#
# COMPACT_ATOMS: atom_id res chain seq x y z
N MET A 1 32.44 5.01 7.82
CA MET A 1 31.14 5.70 7.82
C MET A 1 31.26 6.93 8.69
N ILE A 2 31.42 8.10 8.07
CA ILE A 2 31.37 9.41 8.74
C ILE A 2 30.12 10.05 8.15
N GLY A 3 29.08 10.23 8.96
CA GLY A 3 27.79 10.74 8.51
C GLY A 3 27.94 12.13 7.89
N SER A 4 27.39 12.33 6.70
CA SER A 4 27.27 13.66 6.10
C SER A 4 26.26 14.47 6.92
N PRO A 5 26.63 15.62 7.50
CA PRO A 5 25.75 16.44 8.34
C PRO A 5 24.66 17.21 7.57
N THR A 6 24.63 17.14 6.23
CA THR A 6 23.78 18.03 5.41
C THR A 6 22.28 17.75 5.46
N ALA A 7 21.87 16.57 5.90
CA ALA A 7 20.45 16.21 5.98
C ALA A 7 19.83 16.50 7.36
N ALA A 8 20.64 16.68 8.41
CA ALA A 8 20.17 16.89 9.78
C ALA A 8 19.60 18.31 10.05
N ALA A 9 19.51 19.18 9.04
CA ALA A 9 19.28 20.62 9.23
C ALA A 9 17.87 21.13 8.86
N ALA A 10 17.02 20.36 8.18
CA ALA A 10 15.66 20.81 7.87
C ALA A 10 14.68 20.33 8.95
N LYS A 11 14.45 21.18 9.96
CA LYS A 11 13.55 20.89 11.08
C LYS A 11 12.12 20.59 10.60
N PRO A 12 11.40 19.67 11.27
CA PRO A 12 9.97 19.52 11.06
C PRO A 12 9.23 20.84 11.38
N PRO A 13 7.97 21.01 10.93
CA PRO A 13 7.18 22.22 11.22
C PRO A 13 6.86 22.42 12.72
N PHE A 14 7.22 21.46 13.58
CA PHE A 14 6.98 21.48 15.01
C PHE A 14 8.28 21.61 15.81
N ASP A 15 8.22 22.37 16.89
CA ASP A 15 9.36 22.71 17.73
C ASP A 15 9.51 21.78 18.95
N ALA A 16 8.51 20.92 19.25
CA ALA A 16 8.58 19.91 20.31
C ALA A 16 7.59 18.76 20.09
N VAL A 17 7.88 17.60 20.72
CA VAL A 17 6.98 16.44 20.74
C VAL A 17 6.75 15.97 22.18
N ILE A 18 5.49 15.84 22.57
CA ILE A 18 5.06 15.43 23.90
C ILE A 18 4.37 14.06 23.78
N PHE A 19 4.89 13.07 24.48
CA PHE A 19 4.43 11.69 24.43
C PHE A 19 3.64 11.33 25.69
N ASP A 20 2.59 10.52 25.54
CA ASP A 20 2.17 9.69 26.67
C ASP A 20 3.21 8.59 26.97
N LEU A 21 3.23 8.09 28.20
CA LEU A 21 4.13 6.99 28.57
C LEU A 21 3.56 5.61 28.23
N ASP A 22 2.32 5.37 28.63
CA ASP A 22 1.69 4.07 28.63
C ASP A 22 1.03 3.84 27.25
N GLY A 23 1.30 2.71 26.60
CA GLY A 23 0.74 2.40 25.26
C GLY A 23 1.34 3.18 24.08
N VAL A 24 2.04 4.30 24.35
CA VAL A 24 2.79 5.08 23.35
C VAL A 24 4.30 4.81 23.42
N VAL A 25 4.93 5.00 24.58
CA VAL A 25 6.39 4.83 24.74
C VAL A 25 6.75 3.44 25.23
N THR A 26 6.00 2.94 26.22
CA THR A 26 6.28 1.66 26.88
C THR A 26 5.05 0.75 26.92
N ASN A 27 5.27 -0.56 26.78
CA ASN A 27 4.24 -1.57 26.99
C ASN A 27 4.14 -1.93 28.48
N THR A 28 3.72 -0.97 29.30
CA THR A 28 3.50 -1.15 30.75
C THR A 28 2.26 -1.97 31.04
N ALA A 29 1.36 -2.17 30.07
CA ALA A 29 0.13 -2.93 30.21
C ALA A 29 0.42 -4.38 30.66
N LEU A 30 1.40 -5.04 30.06
CA LEU A 30 1.81 -6.41 30.44
C LEU A 30 2.31 -6.47 31.89
N VAL A 31 3.15 -5.52 32.29
CA VAL A 31 3.69 -5.43 33.66
C VAL A 31 2.57 -5.12 34.67
N HIS A 32 1.62 -4.26 34.29
CA HIS A 32 0.45 -3.97 35.10
C HIS A 32 -0.47 -5.17 35.26
N GLN A 33 -0.72 -5.93 34.19
CA GLN A 33 -1.55 -7.12 34.20
C GLN A 33 -0.94 -8.20 35.09
N ALA A 34 0.37 -8.46 34.97
CA ALA A 34 1.10 -9.39 35.85
C ALA A 34 0.99 -8.97 37.33
N ALA A 35 1.26 -7.69 37.63
CA ALA A 35 1.17 -7.17 38.99
C ALA A 35 -0.25 -7.24 39.56
N TRP A 36 -1.28 -7.00 38.75
CA TRP A 36 -2.67 -7.16 39.17
C TRP A 36 -3.04 -8.60 39.43
N LYS A 37 -2.61 -9.51 38.56
CA LYS A 37 -2.81 -10.94 38.73
C LYS A 37 -2.21 -11.41 40.05
N ASP A 38 -0.95 -11.10 40.31
CA ASP A 38 -0.27 -11.52 41.54
C ASP A 38 -0.88 -10.90 42.79
N ALA A 39 -1.20 -9.61 42.75
CA ALA A 39 -1.87 -8.94 43.86
C ALA A 39 -3.23 -9.59 44.15
N PHE A 40 -4.08 -9.79 43.14
CA PHE A 40 -5.42 -10.37 43.35
C PHE A 40 -5.37 -11.85 43.70
N ASP A 41 -4.45 -12.63 43.13
CA ASP A 41 -4.26 -14.02 43.50
C ASP A 41 -3.93 -14.13 44.99
N ARG A 42 -3.16 -13.19 45.57
CA ARG A 42 -2.95 -13.14 47.02
C ARG A 42 -4.14 -12.58 47.80
N ILE A 43 -4.77 -11.50 47.34
CA ILE A 43 -5.92 -10.88 48.02
C ILE A 43 -7.09 -11.86 48.15
N LEU A 44 -7.39 -12.63 47.09
CA LEU A 44 -8.50 -13.59 47.08
C LEU A 44 -8.27 -14.78 48.03
N HIS A 45 -7.02 -15.05 48.41
CA HIS A 45 -6.65 -16.09 49.36
C HIS A 45 -6.40 -15.55 50.78
N ASP A 46 -6.56 -14.23 51.00
CA ASP A 46 -6.41 -13.61 52.32
C ASP A 46 -7.50 -14.12 53.30
N PRO A 47 -7.17 -14.40 54.58
CA PRO A 47 -8.14 -14.82 55.59
C PRO A 47 -9.31 -13.85 55.81
N ARG A 48 -9.16 -12.58 55.44
CA ARG A 48 -10.21 -11.54 55.53
C ARG A 48 -11.29 -11.68 54.45
N VAL A 49 -11.06 -12.49 53.40
CA VAL A 49 -12.05 -12.77 52.37
C VAL A 49 -13.06 -13.83 52.85
N PRO A 50 -14.38 -13.55 52.84
CA PRO A 50 -15.40 -14.50 53.27
C PRO A 50 -15.30 -15.85 52.53
N ALA A 51 -15.54 -16.96 53.23
CA ALA A 51 -15.48 -18.30 52.64
C ALA A 51 -16.48 -18.52 51.48
N ALA A 52 -17.56 -17.73 51.42
CA ALA A 52 -18.56 -17.77 50.36
C ALA A 52 -18.24 -16.84 49.16
N ALA A 53 -17.14 -16.08 49.21
CA ALA A 53 -16.74 -15.20 48.11
C ALA A 53 -16.21 -15.99 46.91
N ASN A 54 -16.39 -15.45 45.71
CA ASN A 54 -15.84 -16.05 44.50
C ASN A 54 -14.32 -15.85 44.44
N ARG A 55 -13.55 -16.95 44.47
CA ARG A 55 -12.08 -16.93 44.43
C ARG A 55 -11.49 -17.22 43.05
N ALA A 56 -12.30 -17.13 41.99
CA ALA A 56 -11.80 -17.24 40.62
C ALA A 56 -10.76 -16.13 40.35
N PRO A 57 -9.59 -16.47 39.78
CA PRO A 57 -8.51 -15.53 39.51
C PRO A 57 -8.98 -14.41 38.56
N LEU A 58 -8.17 -13.34 38.46
CA LEU A 58 -8.41 -12.26 37.51
C LEU A 58 -8.29 -12.80 36.07
N SER A 59 -9.38 -12.80 35.30
CA SER A 59 -9.35 -13.04 33.85
C SER A 59 -9.12 -11.73 33.08
N ARG A 60 -8.78 -11.82 31.79
CA ARG A 60 -8.65 -10.64 30.90
C ARG A 60 -9.96 -9.86 30.78
N THR A 61 -11.10 -10.56 30.67
CA THR A 61 -12.43 -9.92 30.66
C THR A 61 -12.71 -9.20 31.98
N ASP A 62 -12.29 -9.76 33.12
CA ASP A 62 -12.39 -9.07 34.41
C ASP A 62 -11.48 -7.83 34.45
N TYR A 63 -10.25 -7.92 33.92
CA TYR A 63 -9.31 -6.81 33.84
C TYR A 63 -9.91 -5.65 33.04
N LEU A 64 -10.30 -5.89 31.79
CA LEU A 64 -10.90 -4.86 30.92
C LEU A 64 -12.17 -4.25 31.51
N LYS A 65 -12.98 -5.04 32.23
CA LYS A 65 -14.26 -4.59 32.76
C LYS A 65 -14.16 -3.84 34.09
N TYR A 66 -13.25 -4.27 34.97
CA TYR A 66 -13.23 -3.79 36.36
C TYR A 66 -11.97 -3.00 36.73
N VAL A 67 -10.87 -3.16 36.00
CA VAL A 67 -9.55 -2.65 36.39
C VAL A 67 -9.01 -1.66 35.37
N ASP A 68 -9.11 -1.98 34.07
CA ASP A 68 -8.51 -1.20 33.00
C ASP A 68 -9.12 0.21 32.92
N GLY A 69 -8.28 1.21 32.68
CA GLY A 69 -8.66 2.63 32.65
C GLY A 69 -9.17 3.24 33.97
N MET A 70 -9.12 2.52 35.10
CA MET A 70 -9.62 2.98 36.41
C MET A 70 -8.48 3.39 37.35
N PRO A 71 -8.71 4.36 38.27
CA PRO A 71 -7.82 4.56 39.41
C PRO A 71 -7.63 3.27 40.20
N ARG A 72 -6.41 3.00 40.66
CA ARG A 72 -6.02 1.71 41.28
C ARG A 72 -6.96 1.29 42.41
N GLU A 73 -7.27 2.21 43.32
CA GLU A 73 -8.15 1.96 44.46
C GLU A 73 -9.58 1.61 44.03
N GLU A 74 -10.06 2.20 42.93
CA GLU A 74 -11.38 1.91 42.39
C GLU A 74 -11.41 0.56 41.65
N GLY A 75 -10.35 0.23 40.93
CA GLY A 75 -10.18 -1.09 40.31
C GLY A 75 -10.19 -2.22 41.34
N VAL A 76 -9.47 -2.05 42.46
CA VAL A 76 -9.52 -2.99 43.61
C VAL A 76 -10.95 -3.14 44.11
N MET A 77 -11.63 -2.04 44.43
CA MET A 77 -12.98 -2.08 45.00
C MET A 77 -13.98 -2.74 44.06
N ARG A 78 -13.93 -2.43 42.76
CA ARG A 78 -14.84 -2.99 41.75
C ARG A 78 -14.62 -4.49 41.54
N PHE A 79 -13.36 -4.91 41.38
CA PHE A 79 -13.04 -6.32 41.19
C PHE A 79 -13.45 -7.15 42.43
N LEU A 80 -13.10 -6.68 43.63
CA LEU A 80 -13.47 -7.37 44.87
C LEU A 80 -14.98 -7.39 45.09
N ALA A 81 -15.69 -6.30 44.76
CA ALA A 81 -17.15 -6.28 44.82
C ALA A 81 -17.78 -7.32 43.87
N ALA A 82 -17.24 -7.47 42.65
CA ALA A 82 -17.67 -8.51 41.71
C ALA A 82 -17.38 -9.94 42.21
N ARG A 83 -16.47 -10.10 43.18
CA ARG A 83 -16.18 -11.35 43.89
C ARG A 83 -16.94 -11.49 45.22
N GLY A 84 -17.80 -10.55 45.57
CA GLY A 84 -18.60 -10.57 46.80
C GLY A 84 -17.87 -10.04 48.04
N VAL A 85 -16.74 -9.35 47.86
CA VAL A 85 -15.93 -8.76 48.92
C VAL A 85 -16.09 -7.24 48.91
N ARG A 86 -16.50 -6.64 50.04
CA ARG A 86 -16.59 -5.18 50.17
C ARG A 86 -15.37 -4.66 50.91
N VAL A 87 -14.79 -3.59 50.39
CA VAL A 87 -13.65 -2.89 50.98
C VAL A 87 -13.96 -1.39 50.95
N GLU A 88 -13.62 -0.68 52.02
CA GLU A 88 -13.74 0.78 52.04
C GLU A 88 -12.66 1.42 51.17
N LYS A 89 -12.91 2.63 50.64
CA LYS A 89 -11.93 3.32 49.78
C LYS A 89 -10.61 3.59 50.52
N GLY A 90 -10.68 3.96 51.80
CA GLY A 90 -9.50 4.33 52.61
C GLY A 90 -8.97 5.72 52.31
N LYS A 91 -7.71 5.96 52.69
CA LYS A 91 -6.97 7.20 52.43
C LYS A 91 -5.67 6.89 51.69
N GLU A 92 -5.17 7.86 50.94
CA GLU A 92 -3.91 7.73 50.19
C GLU A 92 -2.67 7.47 51.06
N THR A 93 -2.76 7.78 52.36
CA THR A 93 -1.73 7.52 53.36
C THR A 93 -1.78 6.11 53.96
N ASP A 94 -2.71 5.26 53.54
CA ASP A 94 -2.84 3.88 54.04
C ASP A 94 -1.63 3.04 53.60
N GLU A 95 -1.07 2.25 54.52
CA GLU A 95 0.08 1.38 54.24
C GLU A 95 -0.27 0.25 53.24
N ALA A 96 0.73 -0.20 52.47
CA ALA A 96 0.57 -1.32 51.56
C ALA A 96 0.08 -2.57 52.30
N GLY A 97 -1.02 -3.16 51.83
CA GLY A 97 -1.66 -4.32 52.45
C GLY A 97 -2.70 -4.00 53.52
N ALA A 98 -2.91 -2.72 53.85
CA ALA A 98 -4.08 -2.29 54.61
C ALA A 98 -5.36 -2.66 53.84
N TRP A 99 -6.41 -3.08 54.56
CA TRP A 99 -7.65 -3.60 53.96
C TRP A 99 -8.60 -2.47 53.51
N THR A 100 -8.06 -1.59 52.67
CA THR A 100 -8.75 -0.48 52.02
C THR A 100 -8.41 -0.48 50.53
N GLY A 101 -9.20 0.21 49.71
CA GLY A 101 -8.90 0.38 48.28
C GLY A 101 -7.50 0.97 48.06
N PHE A 102 -7.14 2.00 48.81
CA PHE A 102 -5.79 2.59 48.75
C PHE A 102 -4.69 1.65 49.26
N GLY A 103 -4.87 0.97 50.39
CA GLY A 103 -3.86 0.06 50.94
C GLY A 103 -3.58 -1.16 50.05
N LEU A 104 -4.62 -1.76 49.48
CA LEU A 104 -4.48 -2.86 48.51
C LEU A 104 -3.95 -2.37 47.16
N GLY A 105 -4.32 -1.15 46.74
CA GLY A 105 -3.75 -0.51 45.55
C GLY A 105 -2.25 -0.20 45.70
N ALA A 106 -1.82 0.20 46.89
CA ALA A 106 -0.41 0.37 47.25
C ALA A 106 0.32 -0.98 47.27
N TRP A 107 -0.32 -2.05 47.74
CA TRP A 107 0.26 -3.40 47.69
C TRP A 107 0.48 -3.88 46.25
N LYS A 108 -0.49 -3.66 45.35
CA LYS A 108 -0.28 -3.92 43.91
C LYS A 108 0.87 -3.10 43.32
N ASN A 109 1.10 -1.88 43.82
CA ASN A 109 2.24 -1.08 43.39
C ASN A 109 3.59 -1.73 43.75
N GLU A 110 3.68 -2.41 44.89
CA GLU A 110 4.90 -3.17 45.25
C GLU A 110 5.18 -4.30 44.26
N TYR A 111 4.14 -5.06 43.87
CA TYR A 111 4.25 -6.07 42.81
C TYR A 111 4.66 -5.47 41.48
N PHE A 112 4.06 -4.35 41.10
CA PHE A 112 4.44 -3.64 39.87
C PHE A 112 5.92 -3.24 39.88
N LEU A 113 6.42 -2.67 40.98
CA LEU A 113 7.82 -2.32 41.13
C LEU A 113 8.74 -3.55 41.22
N GLN A 114 8.23 -4.70 41.65
CA GLN A 114 8.95 -5.97 41.61
C GLN A 114 9.09 -6.46 40.17
N HIS A 115 7.99 -6.63 39.44
CA HIS A 115 8.01 -7.03 38.03
C HIS A 115 8.86 -6.08 37.18
N LEU A 116 8.74 -4.77 37.39
CA LEU A 116 9.55 -3.80 36.67
C LEU A 116 11.06 -3.97 36.91
N ARG A 117 11.47 -4.44 38.10
CA ARG A 117 12.88 -4.71 38.43
C ARG A 117 13.38 -6.08 37.94
N GLU A 118 12.51 -7.08 37.98
CA GLU A 118 12.84 -8.47 37.63
C GLU A 118 12.75 -8.71 36.12
N ASP A 119 11.66 -8.25 35.51
CA ASP A 119 11.28 -8.51 34.12
C ASP A 119 11.58 -7.32 33.19
N GLY A 120 11.78 -6.13 33.75
CA GLY A 120 11.97 -4.89 32.98
C GLY A 120 10.68 -4.37 32.35
N VAL A 121 10.81 -3.47 31.38
CA VAL A 121 9.69 -3.03 30.53
C VAL A 121 10.21 -2.76 29.13
N GLN A 122 9.45 -3.21 28.13
CA GLN A 122 9.82 -3.00 26.73
C GLN A 122 9.29 -1.65 26.24
N SER A 123 10.14 -0.93 25.51
CA SER A 123 9.73 0.25 24.73
C SER A 123 9.30 -0.19 23.34
N TYR A 124 8.33 0.52 22.76
CA TYR A 124 7.94 0.26 21.38
C TYR A 124 9.08 0.67 20.43
N PRO A 125 9.54 -0.22 19.52
CA PRO A 125 10.66 0.06 18.63
C PRO A 125 10.48 1.35 17.81
N GLY A 126 9.32 1.56 17.19
CA GLY A 126 9.06 2.77 16.39
C GLY A 126 9.06 4.06 17.21
N THR A 127 8.62 4.00 18.47
CA THR A 127 8.72 5.15 19.40
C THR A 127 10.18 5.44 19.75
N LEU A 128 10.99 4.40 19.99
CA LEU A 128 12.41 4.56 20.27
C LEU A 128 13.17 5.15 19.06
N GLU A 129 12.86 4.68 17.86
CA GLU A 129 13.42 5.23 16.62
C GLU A 129 13.05 6.70 16.44
N LEU A 130 11.78 7.09 16.70
CA LEU A 130 11.39 8.49 16.68
C LEU A 130 12.14 9.32 17.73
N LEU A 131 12.23 8.86 18.98
CA LEU A 131 12.95 9.56 20.04
C LEU A 131 14.42 9.77 19.70
N GLN A 132 15.10 8.76 19.14
CA GLN A 132 16.49 8.87 18.70
C GLN A 132 16.66 9.88 17.55
N ARG A 133 15.71 9.91 16.60
CA ARG A 133 15.70 10.92 15.51
C ARG A 133 15.49 12.33 16.05
N LEU A 134 14.54 12.53 16.97
CA LEU A 134 14.26 13.82 17.59
C LEU A 134 15.47 14.34 18.36
N ALA A 135 16.15 13.47 19.12
CA ALA A 135 17.40 13.79 19.80
C ALA A 135 18.51 14.19 18.81
N GLY A 136 18.66 13.44 17.71
CA GLY A 136 19.61 13.76 16.64
C GLY A 136 19.33 15.09 15.93
N ALA A 137 18.06 15.50 15.85
CA ALA A 137 17.61 16.77 15.28
C ALA A 137 17.53 17.92 16.31
N ALA A 138 17.88 17.67 17.57
CA ALA A 138 17.74 18.60 18.69
C ALA A 138 16.32 19.18 18.82
N VAL A 139 15.29 18.34 18.64
CA VAL A 139 13.89 18.67 18.90
C VAL A 139 13.55 18.26 20.34
N PRO A 140 13.18 19.20 21.22
CA PRO A 140 12.84 18.90 22.60
C PRO A 140 11.66 17.92 22.75
N THR A 141 11.78 17.02 23.72
CA THR A 141 10.76 16.00 24.00
C THR A 141 10.30 16.04 25.46
N ALA A 142 9.01 15.75 25.66
CA ALA A 142 8.47 15.51 27.00
C ALA A 142 7.70 14.20 27.05
N VAL A 143 7.66 13.60 28.24
CA VAL A 143 6.68 12.55 28.55
C VAL A 143 5.67 13.06 29.56
N VAL A 144 4.40 12.70 29.38
CA VAL A 144 3.29 13.02 30.27
C VAL A 144 2.63 11.71 30.66
N THR A 145 2.39 11.48 31.95
CA THR A 145 1.63 10.31 32.42
C THR A 145 0.91 10.62 33.73
N SER A 146 -0.21 9.92 33.96
CA SER A 146 -0.89 9.91 35.25
C SER A 146 -0.14 9.07 36.31
N SER A 147 0.79 8.21 35.88
CA SER A 147 1.58 7.34 36.75
C SER A 147 2.54 8.15 37.62
N ARG A 148 2.74 7.70 38.86
CA ARG A 148 3.77 8.24 39.77
C ARG A 148 5.11 7.50 39.67
N ASN A 149 5.19 6.50 38.79
CA ASN A 149 6.36 5.66 38.62
C ASN A 149 7.12 5.97 37.33
N ALA A 150 6.84 7.09 36.66
CA ALA A 150 7.36 7.42 35.33
C ALA A 150 8.89 7.30 35.26
N ALA A 151 9.61 7.91 36.21
CA ALA A 151 11.07 7.85 36.24
C ALA A 151 11.61 6.42 36.33
N LEU A 152 10.98 5.55 37.14
CA LEU A 152 11.39 4.16 37.28
C LEU A 152 11.11 3.34 36.02
N VAL A 153 9.96 3.58 35.38
CA VAL A 153 9.59 2.94 34.09
C VAL A 153 10.58 3.33 33.00
N LEU A 154 10.89 4.62 32.86
CA LEU A 154 11.85 5.13 31.89
C LEU A 154 13.28 4.60 32.15
N GLN A 155 13.69 4.47 33.42
CA GLN A 155 14.98 3.88 33.78
C GLN A 155 15.05 2.40 33.46
N ALA A 156 14.00 1.63 33.77
CA ALA A 156 13.92 0.21 33.45
C ALA A 156 13.91 -0.04 31.93
N ALA A 157 13.31 0.86 31.17
CA ALA A 157 13.34 0.86 29.70
C ALA A 157 14.68 1.36 29.11
N GLY A 158 15.54 2.00 29.90
CA GLY A 158 16.81 2.57 29.42
C GLY A 158 16.66 3.82 28.54
N ILE A 159 15.55 4.56 28.66
CA ILE A 159 15.21 5.70 27.78
C ILE A 159 14.99 7.02 28.54
N HIS A 160 15.29 7.05 29.84
CA HIS A 160 15.13 8.24 30.68
C HIS A 160 15.82 9.48 30.09
N ASP A 161 17.01 9.31 29.54
CA ASP A 161 17.84 10.41 29.03
C ASP A 161 17.42 10.90 27.63
N LEU A 162 16.35 10.33 27.06
CA LEU A 162 15.76 10.76 25.78
C LEU A 162 14.64 11.80 25.94
N PHE A 163 14.31 12.20 27.19
CA PHE A 163 13.28 13.19 27.49
C PHE A 163 13.84 14.39 28.24
N ASP A 164 13.57 15.60 27.75
CA ASP A 164 13.95 16.85 28.41
C ASP A 164 13.05 17.17 29.60
N VAL A 165 11.78 16.77 29.53
CA VAL A 165 10.76 17.02 30.57
C VAL A 165 9.98 15.73 30.88
N VAL A 166 9.85 15.41 32.16
CA VAL A 166 9.01 14.31 32.66
C VAL A 166 7.89 14.90 33.52
N MET A 167 6.67 14.88 33.00
CA MET A 167 5.46 15.34 33.70
C MET A 167 4.66 14.13 34.20
N ASP A 168 5.01 13.66 35.39
CA ASP A 168 4.38 12.51 36.03
C ASP A 168 3.27 12.91 37.02
N GLY A 169 2.54 11.92 37.54
CA GLY A 169 1.45 12.16 38.49
C GLY A 169 1.90 12.81 39.81
N THR A 170 3.17 12.69 40.18
CA THR A 170 3.75 13.33 41.37
C THR A 170 3.96 14.83 41.12
N THR A 171 4.55 15.16 39.97
CA THR A 171 4.83 16.52 39.53
C THR A 171 3.53 17.29 39.26
N ALA A 172 2.57 16.66 38.58
CA ALA A 172 1.25 17.24 38.31
C ALA A 172 0.50 17.58 39.61
N ALA A 173 0.53 16.68 40.61
CA ALA A 173 -0.09 16.92 41.91
C ALA A 173 0.60 18.05 42.68
N GLY A 174 1.94 18.10 42.67
CA GLY A 174 2.71 19.17 43.30
C GLY A 174 2.45 20.56 42.71
N GLN A 175 2.03 20.62 41.45
CA GLN A 175 1.68 21.85 40.73
C GLN A 175 0.16 22.15 40.73
N GLY A 176 -0.67 21.28 41.32
CA GLY A 176 -2.13 21.44 41.34
C GLY A 176 -2.80 21.33 39.98
N LEU A 177 -2.18 20.62 39.02
CA LEU A 177 -2.69 20.46 37.66
C LEU A 177 -3.80 19.40 37.61
N ARG A 178 -4.85 19.65 36.82
CA ARG A 178 -5.90 18.64 36.58
C ARG A 178 -5.39 17.61 35.56
N GLY A 179 -5.68 16.34 35.80
CA GLY A 179 -5.37 15.26 34.84
C GLY A 179 -6.24 15.29 33.59
N LYS A 180 -5.88 14.45 32.61
CA LYS A 180 -6.66 14.22 31.37
C LYS A 180 -8.12 13.88 31.73
N PRO A 181 -9.14 14.40 31.01
CA PRO A 181 -9.08 15.12 29.73
C PRO A 181 -8.88 16.65 29.84
N ALA A 182 -8.50 17.18 31.01
CA ALA A 182 -8.07 18.58 31.09
C ALA A 182 -6.69 18.76 30.43
N PRO A 183 -6.44 19.87 29.72
CA PRO A 183 -5.18 20.08 29.00
C PRO A 183 -4.00 20.47 29.91
N ASP A 184 -4.24 20.71 31.21
CA ASP A 184 -3.31 21.34 32.15
C ASP A 184 -1.93 20.67 32.16
N VAL A 185 -1.85 19.33 32.18
CA VAL A 185 -0.58 18.58 32.21
C VAL A 185 0.22 18.71 30.92
N PHE A 186 -0.44 18.70 29.75
CA PHE A 186 0.22 18.90 28.46
C PHE A 186 0.69 20.34 28.31
N LEU A 187 -0.13 21.32 28.69
CA LEU A 187 0.23 22.74 28.65
C LEU A 187 1.42 23.06 29.56
N ALA A 188 1.47 22.44 30.74
CA ALA A 188 2.61 22.57 31.64
C ALA A 188 3.89 21.97 31.05
N ALA A 189 3.81 20.80 30.41
CA ALA A 189 4.96 20.19 29.72
C ALA A 189 5.47 21.10 28.58
N ALA A 190 4.58 21.59 27.71
CA ALA A 190 4.93 22.52 26.64
C ALA A 190 5.58 23.81 27.17
N SER A 191 5.06 24.35 28.27
CA SER A 191 5.63 25.53 28.93
C SER A 191 7.03 25.28 29.48
N GLN A 192 7.32 24.08 30.01
CA GLN A 192 8.66 23.72 30.50
C GLN A 192 9.66 23.52 29.36
N LEU A 193 9.20 23.03 28.21
CA LEU A 193 9.99 22.95 26.98
C LEU A 193 10.22 24.33 26.32
N GLY A 194 9.50 25.36 26.75
CA GLY A 194 9.59 26.70 26.17
C GLY A 194 8.91 26.82 24.80
N VAL A 195 7.98 25.92 24.47
CA VAL A 195 7.31 25.85 23.16
C VAL A 195 5.83 26.18 23.30
N ALA A 196 5.30 26.99 22.37
CA ALA A 196 3.87 27.29 22.30
C ALA A 196 3.08 26.04 21.90
N PRO A 197 1.88 25.75 22.47
CA PRO A 197 1.11 24.55 22.14
C PRO A 197 0.88 24.35 20.63
N ALA A 198 0.59 25.43 19.90
CA ALA A 198 0.39 25.40 18.45
C ALA A 198 1.62 24.93 17.64
N HIS A 199 2.81 24.91 18.25
CA HIS A 199 4.08 24.47 17.69
C HIS A 199 4.55 23.12 18.27
N ALA A 200 3.74 22.47 19.10
CA ALA A 200 4.06 21.17 19.70
C ALA A 200 3.09 20.08 19.23
N VAL A 201 3.61 18.85 19.16
CA VAL A 201 2.84 17.64 18.87
C VAL A 201 2.53 16.91 20.16
N VAL A 202 1.32 16.36 20.29
CA VAL A 202 0.94 15.42 21.37
C VAL A 202 0.71 14.04 20.75
N VAL A 203 1.35 13.01 21.28
CA VAL A 203 1.18 11.59 20.85
C VAL A 203 0.55 10.80 21.99
N GLU A 204 -0.59 10.17 21.73
CA GLU A 204 -1.47 9.65 22.78
C GLU A 204 -2.32 8.45 22.28
N ASP A 205 -2.64 7.46 23.11
CA ASP A 205 -3.33 6.19 22.77
C ASP A 205 -4.79 6.06 23.31
N SER A 206 -5.27 7.06 24.04
CA SER A 206 -6.55 7.15 24.74
C SER A 206 -7.42 8.33 24.29
N ALA A 207 -8.74 8.13 24.24
CA ALA A 207 -9.67 9.21 23.89
C ALA A 207 -9.56 10.43 24.85
N ALA A 208 -9.28 10.20 26.14
CA ALA A 208 -9.17 11.26 27.13
C ALA A 208 -7.91 12.12 26.94
N GLY A 209 -6.78 11.53 26.59
CA GLY A 209 -5.56 12.29 26.34
C GLY A 209 -5.55 12.98 24.98
N VAL A 210 -6.11 12.35 23.95
CA VAL A 210 -6.40 13.03 22.68
C VAL A 210 -7.29 14.25 22.89
N GLU A 211 -8.37 14.13 23.66
CA GLU A 211 -9.24 15.26 23.98
C GLU A 211 -8.49 16.37 24.74
N ALA A 212 -7.59 16.01 25.65
CA ALA A 212 -6.74 16.97 26.36
C ALA A 212 -5.80 17.73 25.40
N GLY A 213 -5.12 17.03 24.49
CA GLY A 213 -4.30 17.66 23.46
C GLY A 213 -5.12 18.58 22.56
N ARG A 214 -6.30 18.13 22.11
CA ARG A 214 -7.19 18.92 21.26
C ARG A 214 -7.70 20.18 21.94
N ARG A 215 -8.10 20.09 23.22
CA ARG A 215 -8.53 21.23 24.04
C ARG A 215 -7.37 22.18 24.37
N GLY A 216 -6.15 21.67 24.45
CA GLY A 216 -4.93 22.46 24.68
C GLY A 216 -4.49 23.30 23.47
N GLY A 217 -5.10 23.09 22.29
CA GLY A 217 -4.75 23.82 21.07
C GLY A 217 -3.37 23.43 20.53
N PHE A 218 -2.97 22.18 20.73
CA PHE A 218 -1.72 21.65 20.20
C PHE A 218 -1.73 21.61 18.66
N GLY A 219 -0.57 21.85 18.05
CA GLY A 219 -0.41 21.97 16.59
C GLY A 219 -0.79 20.69 15.84
N LEU A 220 -0.47 19.54 16.43
CA LEU A 220 -0.90 18.23 15.97
C LEU A 220 -1.17 17.33 17.18
N VAL A 221 -2.26 16.56 17.12
CA VAL A 221 -2.59 15.52 18.10
C VAL A 221 -2.65 14.19 17.36
N VAL A 222 -1.75 13.28 17.70
CA VAL A 222 -1.60 11.96 17.09
C VAL A 222 -2.22 10.94 18.02
N GLY A 223 -3.20 10.20 17.52
CA GLY A 223 -3.74 9.01 18.18
C GLY A 223 -2.94 7.76 17.80
N ILE A 224 -2.61 6.90 18.75
CA ILE A 224 -1.98 5.60 18.49
C ILE A 224 -3.00 4.49 18.74
N ASP A 225 -3.43 3.81 17.68
CA ASP A 225 -4.40 2.72 17.75
C ASP A 225 -3.75 1.34 17.68
N ARG A 226 -3.38 0.80 18.84
CA ARG A 226 -2.91 -0.59 18.96
C ARG A 226 -4.02 -1.59 19.32
N THR A 227 -5.25 -1.12 19.55
CA THR A 227 -6.32 -1.92 20.17
C THR A 227 -7.65 -1.91 19.41
N GLY A 228 -7.72 -1.29 18.23
CA GLY A 228 -8.92 -1.19 17.39
C GLY A 228 -9.86 -0.05 17.80
N ASN A 229 -9.33 1.02 18.40
CA ASN A 229 -10.07 2.17 18.92
C ASN A 229 -9.98 3.43 18.04
N ARG A 230 -9.51 3.33 16.78
CA ARG A 230 -9.34 4.45 15.85
C ARG A 230 -10.52 5.41 15.80
N ARG A 231 -11.76 4.89 15.68
CA ARG A 231 -12.99 5.72 15.69
C ARG A 231 -13.13 6.57 16.95
N GLN A 232 -12.75 6.05 18.12
CA GLN A 232 -12.84 6.78 19.38
C GLN A 232 -11.79 7.89 19.45
N LEU A 233 -10.56 7.61 19.00
CA LEU A 233 -9.47 8.60 18.94
C LEU A 233 -9.79 9.74 17.97
N GLU A 234 -10.33 9.42 16.80
CA GLU A 234 -10.80 10.43 15.83
C GLU A 234 -11.95 11.26 16.39
N ALA A 235 -12.94 10.63 17.03
CA ALA A 235 -14.06 11.33 17.66
C ALA A 235 -13.60 12.24 18.81
N ALA A 236 -12.53 11.87 19.53
CA ALA A 236 -11.90 12.70 20.56
C ALA A 236 -11.12 13.90 19.99
N GLY A 237 -10.86 13.90 18.68
CA GLY A 237 -10.27 15.02 17.96
C GLY A 237 -8.80 14.85 17.59
N ALA A 238 -8.31 13.61 17.49
CA ALA A 238 -7.00 13.32 16.88
C ALA A 238 -6.96 13.88 15.45
N GLY A 239 -5.85 14.53 15.09
CA GLY A 239 -5.61 15.02 13.74
C GLY A 239 -5.20 13.90 12.78
N ILE A 240 -4.53 12.88 13.30
CA ILE A 240 -4.15 11.64 12.62
C ILE A 240 -4.20 10.49 13.63
N VAL A 241 -4.51 9.28 13.17
CA VAL A 241 -4.46 8.07 13.98
C VAL A 241 -3.60 7.03 13.26
N LEU A 242 -2.54 6.59 13.92
CA LEU A 242 -1.52 5.67 13.40
C LEU A 242 -1.55 4.36 14.21
N ASN A 243 -1.07 3.27 13.64
CA ASN A 243 -0.96 2.01 14.38
C ASN A 243 0.35 1.94 15.17
N ASP A 244 1.37 2.60 14.67
CA ASP A 244 2.68 2.71 15.30
C ASP A 244 3.25 4.14 15.20
N VAL A 245 3.98 4.57 16.22
CA VAL A 245 4.60 5.91 16.27
C VAL A 245 5.67 6.08 15.18
N GLY A 246 6.30 4.98 14.74
CA GLY A 246 7.29 4.99 13.66
C GLY A 246 6.72 5.49 12.33
N GLU A 247 5.41 5.33 12.11
CA GLU A 247 4.67 5.79 10.93
C GLU A 247 4.56 7.33 10.85
N LEU A 248 4.82 8.03 11.96
CA LEU A 248 4.66 9.47 12.05
C LEU A 248 5.75 10.21 11.28
N ASP A 249 5.37 10.76 10.13
CA ASP A 249 6.12 11.80 9.44
C ASP A 249 5.68 13.19 9.93
N LEU A 250 6.48 13.79 10.82
CA LEU A 250 6.23 15.12 11.37
C LEU A 250 6.19 16.24 10.32
N GLY A 251 6.75 16.00 9.13
CA GLY A 251 6.72 16.92 8.01
C GLY A 251 5.46 16.84 7.17
N GLN A 252 4.63 15.82 7.32
CA GLN A 252 3.44 15.63 6.48
C GLN A 252 2.35 16.64 6.85
N VAL A 253 1.82 17.36 5.86
CA VAL A 253 0.75 18.35 6.05
C VAL A 253 -0.48 17.96 5.26
N ILE A 254 -1.58 17.67 5.97
CA ILE A 254 -2.87 17.32 5.37
C ILE A 254 -3.81 18.52 5.47
N GLY A 255 -4.05 19.20 4.34
CA GLY A 255 -4.95 20.37 4.30
C GLY A 255 -5.76 20.51 3.01
N ASN A 256 -5.48 19.70 1.99
CA ASN A 256 -6.13 19.78 0.68
C ASN A 256 -6.24 18.37 0.07
N ALA A 257 -7.39 18.04 -0.51
CA ALA A 257 -7.65 16.75 -1.15
C ALA A 257 -6.83 16.48 -2.43
N TRP A 258 -6.02 17.44 -2.90
CA TRP A 258 -5.26 17.33 -4.16
C TRP A 258 -3.77 17.67 -4.02
N HIS A 259 -3.31 17.98 -2.80
CA HIS A 259 -1.92 18.30 -2.52
C HIS A 259 -1.39 17.37 -1.44
N LEU A 260 -0.42 16.55 -1.79
CA LEU A 260 0.41 15.84 -0.81
C LEU A 260 1.62 16.73 -0.50
N VAL A 261 1.72 17.17 0.75
CA VAL A 261 2.68 18.20 1.18
C VAL A 261 3.59 17.64 2.27
N TYR A 262 4.89 17.86 2.11
CA TYR A 262 5.91 17.57 3.12
C TYR A 262 6.70 18.84 3.43
N GLU A 263 6.96 19.11 4.71
CA GLU A 263 7.82 20.18 5.21
C GLU A 263 9.02 19.59 5.96
N GLY A 264 10.20 20.17 5.76
CA GLY A 264 11.44 19.65 6.32
C GLY A 264 11.92 18.36 5.65
N PHE A 265 12.99 17.79 6.20
CA PHE A 265 13.62 16.57 5.71
C PHE A 265 13.64 15.51 6.81
N ASP A 266 13.29 14.28 6.47
CA ASP A 266 13.36 13.13 7.38
C ASP A 266 14.05 11.97 6.65
N ALA A 267 15.28 11.65 7.09
CA ALA A 267 16.11 10.62 6.47
C ALA A 267 15.45 9.22 6.50
N ALA A 268 14.68 8.91 7.55
CA ALA A 268 14.04 7.61 7.70
C ALA A 268 12.86 7.46 6.73
N HIS A 269 12.16 8.56 6.47
CA HIS A 269 10.98 8.59 5.58
C HIS A 269 11.31 8.99 4.14
N GLU A 270 12.53 9.41 3.80
CA GLU A 270 12.82 9.88 2.44
C GLU A 270 12.51 8.81 1.38
N GLY A 271 12.86 7.54 1.62
CA GLY A 271 12.53 6.46 0.68
C GLY A 271 11.03 6.26 0.49
N HIS A 272 10.23 6.51 1.53
CA HIS A 272 8.77 6.49 1.49
C HIS A 272 8.23 7.72 0.73
N ARG A 273 8.66 8.93 1.09
CA ARG A 273 8.31 10.18 0.39
C ARG A 273 8.65 10.10 -1.10
N GLU A 274 9.80 9.53 -1.45
CA GLU A 274 10.22 9.30 -2.83
C GLU A 274 9.25 8.40 -3.59
N ALA A 275 8.76 7.32 -2.97
CA ALA A 275 7.78 6.44 -3.59
C ALA A 275 6.45 7.18 -3.83
N LEU A 276 5.91 7.85 -2.82
CA LEU A 276 4.64 8.59 -2.92
C LEU A 276 4.71 9.85 -3.79
N THR A 277 5.91 10.39 -4.03
CA THR A 277 6.11 11.55 -4.93
C THR A 277 6.68 11.17 -6.29
N THR A 278 6.57 9.88 -6.66
CA THR A 278 6.87 9.40 -8.01
C THR A 278 5.96 10.07 -9.05
N LEU A 279 6.57 10.51 -10.15
CA LEU A 279 5.88 11.00 -11.32
C LEU A 279 6.04 10.00 -12.46
N GLY A 280 5.00 9.79 -13.24
CA GLY A 280 5.00 8.86 -14.36
C GLY A 280 3.91 9.16 -15.37
N ASN A 281 4.00 8.51 -16.52
CA ASN A 281 3.05 8.68 -17.62
C ASN A 281 2.62 7.35 -18.25
N GLY A 282 2.86 6.23 -17.58
CA GLY A 282 2.60 4.88 -18.08
C GLY A 282 3.62 4.31 -19.06
N TYR A 283 4.56 5.13 -19.55
CA TYR A 283 5.76 4.67 -20.26
C TYR A 283 6.97 4.62 -19.33
N MET A 284 7.18 5.69 -18.54
CA MET A 284 8.22 5.77 -17.52
C MET A 284 7.66 6.20 -16.17
N GLY A 285 8.32 5.76 -15.10
CA GLY A 285 8.15 6.27 -13.74
C GLY A 285 9.48 6.78 -13.19
N VAL A 286 9.45 7.95 -12.56
CA VAL A 286 10.61 8.64 -11.98
C VAL A 286 10.29 8.93 -10.53
N ARG A 287 11.02 8.29 -9.61
CA ARG A 287 10.80 8.47 -8.18
C ARG A 287 10.94 9.92 -7.74
N GLY A 288 10.31 10.23 -6.63
CA GLY A 288 10.31 11.49 -5.90
C GLY A 288 11.68 12.02 -5.42
N ALA A 289 12.78 11.43 -5.89
CA ALA A 289 14.16 11.67 -5.47
C ALA A 289 14.63 13.10 -5.75
N ALA A 290 15.58 13.57 -4.93
CA ALA A 290 16.21 14.87 -5.03
C ALA A 290 17.10 14.99 -6.29
N PRO A 291 16.93 16.01 -7.16
CA PRO A 291 17.76 16.18 -8.37
C PRO A 291 19.26 16.29 -8.10
N GLU A 292 19.64 16.89 -6.98
CA GLU A 292 21.03 16.98 -6.50
C GLU A 292 21.58 15.60 -6.04
N GLY A 293 20.70 14.64 -5.77
CA GLY A 293 20.97 13.37 -5.10
C GLY A 293 21.45 13.53 -3.65
N GLY A 294 21.84 12.43 -3.02
CA GLY A 294 22.30 12.45 -1.64
C GLY A 294 22.41 11.05 -1.06
N PRO A 295 22.97 10.91 0.16
CA PRO A 295 23.21 9.61 0.78
C PRO A 295 21.93 8.86 1.18
N PHE A 296 20.81 9.58 1.34
CA PHE A 296 19.51 9.02 1.73
C PHE A 296 18.52 8.91 0.57
N SER A 297 18.91 9.36 -0.62
CA SER A 297 18.03 9.39 -1.79
C SER A 297 18.27 8.19 -2.70
N TYR A 298 17.19 7.58 -3.17
CA TYR A 298 17.21 6.53 -4.17
C TYR A 298 16.50 7.03 -5.44
N ALA A 299 17.31 7.58 -6.36
CA ALA A 299 16.88 8.12 -7.66
C ALA A 299 16.56 7.03 -8.68
N GLY A 300 15.52 6.23 -8.38
CA GLY A 300 15.03 5.18 -9.27
C GLY A 300 14.21 5.73 -10.45
N MET A 301 14.50 5.21 -11.64
CA MET A 301 13.71 5.44 -12.85
C MET A 301 13.39 4.09 -13.51
N TYR A 302 12.14 3.86 -13.86
CA TYR A 302 11.69 2.57 -14.40
C TYR A 302 10.92 2.76 -15.71
N LEU A 303 11.15 1.87 -16.67
CA LEU A 303 10.49 1.88 -17.97
C LEU A 303 9.57 0.67 -18.10
N ALA A 304 8.32 0.89 -18.48
CA ALA A 304 7.31 -0.15 -18.53
C ALA A 304 7.73 -1.30 -19.47
N GLY A 305 7.80 -2.51 -18.91
CA GLY A 305 8.17 -3.71 -19.66
C GLY A 305 9.67 -3.92 -19.88
N VAL A 306 10.56 -3.11 -19.30
CA VAL A 306 12.02 -3.30 -19.44
C VAL A 306 12.55 -4.15 -18.28
N TYR A 307 12.87 -5.41 -18.57
CA TYR A 307 13.42 -6.38 -17.63
C TYR A 307 14.79 -6.88 -18.09
N ASN A 308 15.59 -7.34 -17.13
CA ASN A 308 16.90 -7.97 -17.39
C ASN A 308 17.21 -9.00 -16.32
N ARG A 309 17.86 -10.12 -16.71
CA ARG A 309 18.26 -11.16 -15.77
C ARG A 309 19.69 -11.01 -15.27
N VAL A 310 19.91 -11.30 -14.00
CA VAL A 310 21.23 -11.31 -13.33
C VAL A 310 21.42 -12.57 -12.50
N LEU A 311 22.67 -12.97 -12.27
CA LEU A 311 22.99 -14.09 -11.40
C LEU A 311 22.99 -13.63 -9.94
N ALA A 312 22.29 -14.41 -9.09
CA ALA A 312 22.26 -14.23 -7.65
C ALA A 312 22.49 -15.57 -6.94
N THR A 313 23.04 -15.53 -5.73
CA THR A 313 23.25 -16.72 -4.88
C THR A 313 22.39 -16.60 -3.64
N ALA A 314 21.47 -17.55 -3.46
CA ALA A 314 20.57 -17.65 -2.31
C ALA A 314 20.58 -19.09 -1.80
N ALA A 315 20.60 -19.28 -0.47
CA ALA A 315 20.68 -20.59 0.17
C ALA A 315 21.81 -21.52 -0.36
N GLY A 316 22.92 -20.95 -0.85
CA GLY A 316 24.03 -21.70 -1.45
C GLY A 316 23.81 -22.16 -2.90
N GLU A 317 22.69 -21.79 -3.52
CA GLU A 317 22.36 -22.07 -4.92
C GLU A 317 22.54 -20.83 -5.79
N THR A 318 23.14 -20.98 -6.97
CA THR A 318 23.18 -19.92 -7.99
C THR A 318 21.89 -19.95 -8.83
N LEU A 319 21.17 -18.84 -8.83
CA LEU A 319 19.91 -18.63 -9.52
C LEU A 319 20.05 -17.50 -10.54
N LEU A 320 19.30 -17.61 -11.64
CA LEU A 320 19.14 -16.52 -12.60
C LEU A 320 17.83 -15.81 -12.29
N GLU A 321 17.89 -14.55 -11.92
CA GLU A 321 16.72 -13.79 -11.46
C GLU A 321 16.41 -12.67 -12.43
N GLU A 322 15.14 -12.55 -12.83
CA GLU A 322 14.66 -11.42 -13.62
C GLU A 322 14.24 -10.25 -12.72
N HIS A 323 14.61 -9.04 -13.13
CA HIS A 323 14.27 -7.81 -12.43
C HIS A 323 13.85 -6.73 -13.44
N MET A 324 12.88 -5.90 -13.08
CA MET A 324 12.62 -4.63 -13.75
C MET A 324 13.85 -3.73 -13.58
N VAL A 325 14.32 -3.15 -14.67
CA VAL A 325 15.60 -2.43 -14.70
C VAL A 325 15.44 -1.02 -14.15
N ASN A 326 16.30 -0.63 -13.20
CA ASN A 326 16.52 0.78 -12.89
C ASN A 326 17.28 1.44 -14.05
N ALA A 327 16.60 2.30 -14.81
CA ALA A 327 17.11 3.04 -15.96
C ALA A 327 18.04 4.19 -15.52
N PRO A 328 18.84 4.77 -16.43
CA PRO A 328 19.77 5.86 -16.08
C PRO A 328 19.08 7.02 -15.34
N ASP A 329 19.70 7.50 -14.26
CA ASP A 329 19.19 8.62 -13.48
C ASP A 329 19.32 9.92 -14.29
N CYS A 330 18.16 10.36 -14.77
CA CYS A 330 17.99 11.52 -15.62
C CYS A 330 17.73 12.82 -14.84
N LEU A 331 17.63 12.79 -13.51
CA LEU A 331 17.26 13.96 -12.70
C LEU A 331 18.47 14.86 -12.40
N ARG A 332 19.68 14.31 -12.37
CA ARG A 332 20.89 14.97 -11.88
C ARG A 332 21.04 16.45 -12.27
N LEU A 333 20.92 17.33 -11.27
CA LEU A 333 21.19 18.77 -11.34
C LEU A 333 21.66 19.24 -9.97
N ASP A 334 22.89 19.75 -9.90
CA ASP A 334 23.60 20.01 -8.66
C ASP A 334 24.27 21.40 -8.70
N LEU A 335 24.44 22.02 -7.55
CA LEU A 335 24.82 23.43 -7.41
C LEU A 335 26.08 23.57 -6.55
N ARG A 336 26.95 24.53 -6.86
CA ARG A 336 28.02 24.96 -5.96
C ARG A 336 28.38 26.43 -6.13
N LEU A 337 28.86 27.04 -5.04
CA LEU A 337 29.57 28.31 -5.11
C LEU A 337 31.01 28.04 -5.64
N PRO A 338 31.59 28.94 -6.44
CA PRO A 338 32.94 28.78 -6.97
C PRO A 338 33.96 28.46 -5.86
N GLY A 339 34.75 27.41 -6.06
CA GLY A 339 35.76 26.95 -5.10
C GLY A 339 35.24 26.17 -3.89
N GLN A 340 33.92 25.96 -3.75
CA GLN A 340 33.32 25.14 -2.69
C GLN A 340 32.99 23.71 -3.19
N PRO A 341 32.79 22.73 -2.28
CA PRO A 341 32.25 21.42 -2.65
C PRO A 341 30.86 21.54 -3.29
N TRP A 342 30.45 20.51 -4.04
CA TRP A 342 29.07 20.43 -4.55
C TRP A 342 28.06 20.31 -3.42
N TRP A 343 26.83 20.79 -3.63
CA TRP A 343 25.75 20.61 -2.66
C TRP A 343 25.54 19.14 -2.32
N SER A 344 25.51 18.26 -3.34
CA SER A 344 25.44 16.80 -3.14
C SER A 344 26.62 16.21 -2.33
N GLU A 345 27.73 16.93 -2.24
CA GLU A 345 28.98 16.55 -1.56
C GLU A 345 29.17 17.29 -0.23
N GLY A 346 28.16 18.02 0.25
CA GLY A 346 28.19 18.70 1.54
C GLY A 346 28.50 20.20 1.49
N GLY A 347 28.62 20.80 0.31
CA GLY A 347 28.99 22.21 0.15
C GLY A 347 27.92 23.24 0.56
N MET A 348 26.67 22.81 0.69
CA MET A 348 25.54 23.62 1.14
C MET A 348 24.66 22.81 2.09
N THR A 349 24.04 23.50 3.05
CA THR A 349 23.09 22.93 4.00
C THR A 349 21.66 23.33 3.66
N VAL A 350 20.71 22.43 3.83
CA VAL A 350 19.28 22.73 3.65
C VAL A 350 18.74 23.32 4.95
N VAL A 351 18.39 24.60 4.93
CA VAL A 351 17.82 25.32 6.08
C VAL A 351 16.32 25.09 6.19
N ARG A 352 15.62 25.06 5.05
CA ARG A 352 14.18 24.79 4.96
C ARG A 352 13.88 24.06 3.67
N GLU A 353 12.99 23.08 3.73
CA GLU A 353 12.43 22.41 2.55
C GLU A 353 10.91 22.38 2.66
N ARG A 354 10.24 22.55 1.52
CA ARG A 354 8.82 22.22 1.35
C ARG A 354 8.62 21.54 0.00
N ARG A 355 8.03 20.34 0.01
CA ARG A 355 7.70 19.53 -1.17
C ARG A 355 6.19 19.48 -1.34
N VAL A 356 5.71 19.68 -2.56
CA VAL A 356 4.29 19.57 -2.92
C VAL A 356 4.15 18.73 -4.17
N LEU A 357 3.44 17.61 -4.05
CA LEU A 357 2.91 16.89 -5.19
C LEU A 357 1.49 17.38 -5.47
N ASP A 358 1.30 18.02 -6.63
CA ASP A 358 -0.01 18.42 -7.14
C ASP A 358 -0.61 17.31 -8.00
N LEU A 359 -1.57 16.59 -7.42
CA LEU A 359 -2.24 15.46 -8.05
C LEU A 359 -3.13 15.90 -9.23
N LYS A 360 -3.67 17.13 -9.22
CA LYS A 360 -4.48 17.66 -10.33
C LYS A 360 -3.66 18.04 -11.54
N LYS A 361 -2.37 18.34 -11.33
CA LYS A 361 -1.46 18.80 -12.37
C LYS A 361 -0.37 17.80 -12.71
N ALA A 362 -0.19 16.75 -11.91
CA ALA A 362 0.94 15.82 -11.97
C ALA A 362 2.31 16.53 -11.93
N LEU A 363 2.44 17.48 -11.00
CA LEU A 363 3.65 18.27 -10.77
C LEU A 363 4.23 18.01 -9.39
N LEU A 364 5.55 17.85 -9.31
CA LEU A 364 6.28 17.89 -8.06
C LEU A 364 7.07 19.21 -7.97
N GLU A 365 6.75 20.01 -6.95
CA GLU A 365 7.46 21.24 -6.61
C GLU A 365 8.26 21.02 -5.31
N ARG A 366 9.52 21.45 -5.27
CA ARG A 366 10.35 21.57 -4.07
C ARG A 366 10.81 23.01 -3.93
N ARG A 367 10.58 23.61 -2.76
CA ARG A 367 11.10 24.93 -2.37
C ARG A 367 12.11 24.75 -1.26
N LEU A 368 13.29 25.32 -1.46
CA LEU A 368 14.45 25.10 -0.62
C LEU A 368 15.09 26.44 -0.27
N LEU A 369 15.53 26.57 0.98
CA LEU A 369 16.49 27.59 1.39
C LEU A 369 17.81 26.90 1.69
N LEU A 370 18.83 27.19 0.88
CA LEU A 370 20.18 26.65 1.05
C LEU A 370 21.09 27.69 1.69
N GLU A 371 22.00 27.25 2.55
CA GLU A 371 23.05 28.09 3.14
C GLU A 371 24.44 27.44 2.94
N GLY A 372 25.37 28.19 2.34
CA GLY A 372 26.77 27.80 2.20
C GLY A 372 27.57 28.03 3.48
N ALA A 373 28.77 27.46 3.56
CA ALA A 373 29.67 27.61 4.72
C ALA A 373 30.11 29.06 5.00
N ASP A 374 29.96 29.95 4.01
CA ASP A 374 30.22 31.39 4.11
C ASP A 374 28.96 32.22 4.42
N HIS A 375 27.89 31.56 4.86
CA HIS A 375 26.57 32.13 5.18
C HIS A 375 25.83 32.77 4.01
N ARG A 376 26.30 32.61 2.77
CA ARG A 376 25.53 33.01 1.60
C ARG A 376 24.33 32.08 1.43
N ARG A 377 23.17 32.67 1.18
CA ARG A 377 21.90 31.94 1.04
C ARG A 377 21.39 31.97 -0.39
N LEU A 378 20.76 30.86 -0.78
CA LEU A 378 20.07 30.67 -2.05
C LEU A 378 18.64 30.21 -1.78
N GLU A 379 17.67 30.88 -2.37
CA GLU A 379 16.33 30.30 -2.52
C GLU A 379 16.30 29.50 -3.83
N VAL A 380 15.90 28.24 -3.76
CA VAL A 380 15.82 27.33 -4.90
C VAL A 380 14.42 26.76 -5.01
N VAL A 381 13.79 26.90 -6.16
CA VAL A 381 12.50 26.28 -6.49
C VAL A 381 12.70 25.31 -7.64
N GLN A 382 12.51 24.03 -7.40
CA GLN A 382 12.55 22.97 -8.41
C GLN A 382 11.13 22.52 -8.73
N THR A 383 10.73 22.54 -10.00
CA THR A 383 9.43 22.04 -10.46
C THR A 383 9.63 21.04 -11.57
N ARG A 384 9.05 19.85 -11.45
CA ARG A 384 9.18 18.81 -12.48
C ARG A 384 7.89 18.07 -12.80
N PHE A 385 7.85 17.54 -14.02
CA PHE A 385 6.81 16.64 -14.51
C PHE A 385 7.39 15.62 -15.50
N VAL A 386 6.79 14.43 -15.52
CA VAL A 386 6.92 13.48 -16.63
C VAL A 386 5.78 13.78 -17.61
N SER A 387 6.11 14.11 -18.85
CA SER A 387 5.13 14.65 -19.79
C SER A 387 4.05 13.61 -20.11
N MET A 388 2.78 14.00 -19.93
CA MET A 388 1.65 13.19 -20.39
C MET A 388 1.34 13.45 -21.87
N ALA A 389 1.84 14.57 -22.42
CA ALA A 389 1.65 14.94 -23.82
C ALA A 389 2.67 14.29 -24.77
N GLU A 390 3.87 13.98 -24.27
CA GLU A 390 4.94 13.30 -25.01
C GLU A 390 5.51 12.20 -24.11
N PRO A 391 5.27 10.91 -24.40
CA PRO A 391 5.60 9.80 -23.49
C PRO A 391 7.09 9.69 -23.16
N HIS A 392 7.97 10.17 -24.04
CA HIS A 392 9.42 10.06 -23.87
C HIS A 392 10.05 11.24 -23.11
N LEU A 393 9.29 12.26 -22.69
CA LEU A 393 9.85 13.51 -22.17
C LEU A 393 9.72 13.67 -20.65
N LEU A 394 10.83 13.99 -20.00
CA LEU A 394 10.94 14.46 -18.61
C LEU A 394 11.42 15.92 -18.60
N VAL A 395 10.83 16.76 -17.75
CA VAL A 395 11.20 18.18 -17.62
C VAL A 395 11.43 18.54 -16.16
N LEU A 396 12.52 19.27 -15.89
CA LEU A 396 12.85 19.86 -14.60
C LEU A 396 13.18 21.34 -14.81
N GLU A 397 12.42 22.23 -14.18
CA GLU A 397 12.78 23.64 -14.01
C GLU A 397 13.40 23.86 -12.64
N THR A 398 14.49 24.61 -12.59
CA THR A 398 15.12 25.09 -11.36
C THR A 398 15.23 26.61 -11.41
N VAL A 399 14.57 27.29 -10.48
CA VAL A 399 14.63 28.74 -10.26
C VAL A 399 15.54 29.00 -9.08
N ILE A 400 16.55 29.87 -9.24
CA ILE A 400 17.57 30.15 -8.23
C ILE A 400 17.61 31.65 -7.96
N THR A 401 17.53 32.05 -6.69
CA THR A 401 17.61 33.46 -6.27
C THR A 401 18.68 33.63 -5.20
N ALA A 402 19.68 34.48 -5.46
CA ALA A 402 20.70 34.85 -4.48
C ALA A 402 20.15 35.86 -3.47
N LEU A 403 20.27 35.55 -2.17
CA LEU A 403 19.70 36.38 -1.11
C LEU A 403 20.77 37.32 -0.52
N GLY A 404 20.80 38.56 -1.02
CA GLY A 404 21.63 39.62 -0.47
C GLY A 404 23.10 39.62 -0.94
N TRP A 405 23.40 38.95 -2.05
CA TRP A 405 24.75 38.92 -2.64
C TRP A 405 24.69 38.75 -4.17
N ASP A 406 25.72 39.25 -4.85
CA ASP A 406 25.96 39.08 -6.28
C ASP A 406 27.16 38.14 -6.49
N GLY A 407 27.18 37.38 -7.58
CA GLY A 407 28.34 36.56 -7.94
C GLY A 407 27.99 35.32 -8.75
N ASP A 408 29.01 34.52 -9.03
CA ASP A 408 28.83 33.34 -9.88
C ASP A 408 28.37 32.11 -9.07
N LEU A 409 27.59 31.26 -9.74
CA LEU A 409 27.16 29.95 -9.29
C LEU A 409 27.47 28.93 -10.38
N GLU A 410 28.04 27.79 -10.00
CA GLU A 410 28.27 26.69 -10.93
C GLU A 410 27.15 25.66 -10.83
N VAL A 411 26.63 25.24 -11.99
CA VAL A 411 25.57 24.23 -12.10
C VAL A 411 26.08 23.03 -12.88
N ARG A 412 25.96 21.85 -12.28
CA ARG A 412 26.30 20.56 -12.90
C ARG A 412 25.02 19.83 -13.28
N SER A 413 24.79 19.65 -14.56
CA SER A 413 23.60 18.97 -15.10
C SER A 413 24.02 17.79 -15.97
N GLY A 414 23.45 16.61 -15.72
CA GLY A 414 23.89 15.40 -16.42
C GLY A 414 22.96 14.21 -16.29
N ILE A 415 23.46 13.03 -16.68
CA ILE A 415 22.79 11.74 -16.54
C ILE A 415 23.76 10.75 -15.93
N ASN A 416 23.32 10.01 -14.92
CA ASN A 416 24.09 8.93 -14.33
C ASN A 416 23.67 7.58 -14.91
N ALA A 417 24.56 6.97 -15.71
CA ALA A 417 24.39 5.64 -16.31
C ALA A 417 24.88 4.49 -15.40
N ALA A 418 25.57 4.78 -14.30
CA ALA A 418 26.08 3.77 -13.36
C ALA A 418 25.07 3.48 -12.23
N VAL A 419 23.78 3.42 -12.57
CA VAL A 419 22.71 3.04 -11.64
C VAL A 419 22.74 1.54 -11.35
N ARG A 420 22.16 1.17 -10.20
CA ARG A 420 22.06 -0.21 -9.70
C ARG A 420 20.65 -0.46 -9.20
N ASN A 421 20.23 -1.71 -9.24
CA ASN A 421 19.02 -2.16 -8.58
C ASN A 421 19.31 -2.39 -7.08
N ALA A 422 19.13 -1.36 -6.26
CA ALA A 422 19.52 -1.35 -4.84
C ALA A 422 18.43 -0.77 -3.92
N ASN A 423 17.19 -0.69 -4.40
CA ASN A 423 16.06 -0.18 -3.61
C ASN A 423 15.68 -1.16 -2.49
N LEU A 424 15.86 -2.46 -2.75
CA LEU A 424 15.68 -3.54 -1.78
C LEU A 424 17.00 -3.87 -1.06
N PRO A 425 16.96 -4.29 0.21
CA PRO A 425 18.16 -4.70 0.94
C PRO A 425 18.81 -5.93 0.29
N GLU A 426 20.13 -5.88 0.14
CA GLU A 426 20.91 -6.95 -0.48
C GLU A 426 21.02 -8.16 0.46
N ARG A 427 20.22 -9.20 0.21
CA ARG A 427 20.21 -10.46 1.00
C ARG A 427 20.80 -11.65 0.24
N ALA A 428 20.60 -11.70 -1.08
CA ALA A 428 21.26 -12.65 -1.97
C ALA A 428 22.59 -12.06 -2.44
N LEU A 429 23.63 -12.89 -2.59
CA LEU A 429 24.93 -12.47 -3.09
C LEU A 429 24.92 -12.52 -4.62
N GLY A 430 24.92 -11.38 -5.31
CA GLY A 430 24.74 -11.34 -6.76
C GLY A 430 25.13 -10.02 -7.39
N SER A 431 24.97 -9.93 -8.72
CA SER A 431 25.10 -8.67 -9.43
C SER A 431 23.77 -7.92 -9.44
N ASP A 432 23.75 -6.72 -8.90
CA ASP A 432 22.68 -5.70 -8.98
C ASP A 432 22.86 -4.75 -10.20
N ILE A 433 23.84 -5.04 -11.06
CA ILE A 433 24.15 -4.25 -12.25
C ILE A 433 23.41 -4.83 -13.46
N HIS A 434 22.40 -4.11 -13.94
CA HIS A 434 21.60 -4.50 -15.12
C HIS A 434 22.04 -3.79 -16.40
N LEU A 435 22.83 -2.71 -16.30
CA LEU A 435 23.17 -1.85 -17.42
C LEU A 435 24.68 -1.80 -17.68
N ALA A 436 25.03 -1.79 -18.96
CA ALA A 436 26.36 -1.46 -19.45
C ALA A 436 26.33 -0.08 -20.13
N ASP A 437 27.24 0.80 -19.75
CA ASP A 437 27.41 2.10 -20.41
C ASP A 437 27.99 1.92 -21.81
N ARG A 438 27.23 2.33 -22.83
CA ARG A 438 27.57 2.25 -24.26
C ARG A 438 27.82 3.63 -24.87
N THR A 439 27.80 4.68 -24.06
CA THR A 439 28.04 6.05 -24.49
C THR A 439 29.42 6.15 -25.14
N ALA A 440 29.46 6.61 -26.39
CA ALA A 440 30.70 6.76 -27.13
C ALA A 440 31.68 7.66 -26.34
N PRO A 441 32.95 7.24 -26.15
CA PRO A 441 33.94 8.10 -25.50
C PRO A 441 34.10 9.38 -26.31
N ARG A 442 33.74 10.51 -25.74
CA ARG A 442 34.07 11.83 -26.27
C ARG A 442 35.30 12.34 -25.52
N GLY A 443 36.26 12.89 -26.25
CA GLY A 443 37.36 13.63 -25.63
C GLY A 443 36.82 14.91 -24.98
N PRO A 444 37.56 15.52 -24.03
CA PRO A 444 37.19 16.84 -23.51
C PRO A 444 37.06 17.81 -24.68
N SER A 445 35.85 18.31 -24.92
CA SER A 445 35.59 19.34 -25.92
C SER A 445 35.70 20.71 -25.25
N PRO A 446 36.38 21.70 -25.88
CA PRO A 446 36.36 23.07 -25.39
C PRO A 446 34.92 23.64 -25.47
N GLU A 447 34.60 24.54 -24.51
CA GLU A 447 33.35 25.31 -24.33
C GLU A 447 32.11 24.77 -25.07
N VAL A 448 31.27 24.02 -24.36
CA VAL A 448 29.97 23.56 -24.87
C VAL A 448 28.91 24.63 -24.59
N PRO A 449 28.29 25.27 -25.60
CA PRO A 449 27.27 26.29 -25.35
C PRO A 449 26.08 25.75 -24.53
N PRO A 450 25.45 26.56 -23.66
CA PRO A 450 24.19 26.22 -23.03
C PRO A 450 23.13 25.80 -24.05
N GLY A 451 22.28 24.82 -23.70
CA GLY A 451 21.28 24.26 -24.61
C GLY A 451 21.80 23.19 -25.59
N THR A 452 23.10 22.87 -25.61
CA THR A 452 23.64 21.76 -26.41
C THR A 452 23.05 20.42 -25.98
N THR A 453 22.68 19.59 -26.96
CA THR A 453 22.08 18.27 -26.71
C THR A 453 23.14 17.18 -26.64
N SER A 454 23.26 16.57 -25.46
CA SER A 454 24.10 15.39 -25.20
C SER A 454 23.25 14.14 -25.08
N VAL A 455 23.83 12.98 -25.40
CA VAL A 455 23.14 11.69 -25.33
C VAL A 455 23.99 10.71 -24.55
N VAL A 456 23.36 10.03 -23.61
CA VAL A 456 23.92 8.88 -22.89
C VAL A 456 23.19 7.64 -23.39
N GLU A 457 23.95 6.61 -23.78
CA GLU A 457 23.39 5.33 -24.22
C GLU A 457 23.85 4.21 -23.29
N VAL A 458 22.92 3.37 -22.88
CA VAL A 458 23.17 2.15 -22.12
C VAL A 458 22.52 0.95 -22.79
N GLU A 459 22.97 -0.24 -22.43
CA GLU A 459 22.37 -1.50 -22.88
C GLU A 459 22.19 -2.44 -21.69
N THR A 460 21.04 -3.09 -21.59
CA THR A 460 20.82 -4.13 -20.58
C THR A 460 21.73 -5.34 -20.82
N THR A 461 22.33 -5.88 -19.77
CA THR A 461 23.44 -6.86 -19.87
C THR A 461 23.05 -8.21 -20.46
N GLN A 462 21.79 -8.61 -20.37
CA GLN A 462 21.28 -9.90 -20.87
C GLN A 462 20.17 -9.72 -21.90
N SER A 463 19.18 -8.86 -21.68
CA SER A 463 18.05 -8.68 -22.60
C SER A 463 18.37 -7.81 -23.82
N LEU A 464 19.57 -7.20 -23.86
CA LEU A 464 20.10 -6.39 -24.98
C LEU A 464 19.18 -5.24 -25.44
N ILE A 465 18.35 -4.72 -24.54
CA ILE A 465 17.55 -3.51 -24.75
C ILE A 465 18.49 -2.31 -24.66
N ARG A 466 18.56 -1.53 -25.75
CA ARG A 466 19.27 -0.25 -25.80
C ARG A 466 18.36 0.83 -25.24
N ILE A 467 18.91 1.68 -24.38
CA ILE A 467 18.21 2.84 -23.79
C ILE A 467 19.08 4.06 -24.06
N ALA A 468 18.52 5.06 -24.75
CA ALA A 468 19.17 6.33 -24.98
C ALA A 468 18.43 7.43 -24.22
N ALA A 469 19.19 8.26 -23.51
CA ALA A 469 18.69 9.44 -22.84
C ALA A 469 19.40 10.68 -23.40
N ALA A 470 18.67 11.48 -24.17
CA ALA A 470 19.12 12.77 -24.67
C ALA A 470 18.78 13.85 -23.65
N TYR A 471 19.70 14.74 -23.31
CA TYR A 471 19.43 15.86 -22.41
C TYR A 471 20.06 17.16 -22.88
N ARG A 472 19.46 18.26 -22.45
CA ARG A 472 19.99 19.63 -22.57
C ARG A 472 19.46 20.49 -21.44
N THR A 473 20.18 21.56 -21.14
CA THR A 473 19.81 22.52 -20.11
C THR A 473 19.81 23.92 -20.71
N PHE A 474 18.63 24.56 -20.73
CA PHE A 474 18.46 25.95 -21.13
C PHE A 474 18.60 26.86 -19.91
N VAL A 475 19.15 28.05 -20.14
CA VAL A 475 19.25 29.11 -19.15
C VAL A 475 18.63 30.36 -19.75
N CYS A 476 17.72 31.01 -19.03
CA CYS A 476 17.02 32.20 -19.54
C CYS A 476 17.90 33.46 -19.58
N GLN A 477 19.02 33.48 -18.87
CA GLN A 477 19.98 34.58 -18.77
C GLN A 477 21.33 34.21 -19.40
N GLU A 478 22.22 35.18 -19.60
CA GLU A 478 23.58 34.91 -20.09
C GLU A 478 24.28 33.93 -19.16
N ALA A 479 24.75 32.82 -19.74
CA ALA A 479 25.50 31.79 -19.06
C ALA A 479 26.67 31.35 -19.95
N ALA A 480 27.83 31.17 -19.34
CA ALA A 480 28.97 30.58 -20.02
C ALA A 480 28.92 29.06 -19.85
N GLY A 481 29.09 28.31 -20.94
CA GLY A 481 29.32 26.88 -20.88
C GLY A 481 30.78 26.61 -20.60
N ILE A 482 31.11 25.99 -19.45
CA ILE A 482 32.50 25.86 -19.02
C ILE A 482 33.11 24.52 -19.46
N GLU A 483 32.38 23.41 -19.29
CA GLU A 483 33.01 22.08 -19.43
C GLU A 483 31.98 20.94 -19.65
N GLU A 484 32.29 20.00 -20.54
CA GLU A 484 31.68 18.66 -20.58
C GLU A 484 32.59 17.68 -19.84
N GLY A 485 32.03 16.87 -18.93
CA GLY A 485 32.79 16.00 -18.06
C GLY A 485 32.16 14.61 -17.89
N ARG A 486 33.01 13.65 -17.51
CA ARG A 486 32.60 12.29 -17.15
C ARG A 486 33.31 11.84 -15.86
N LYS A 487 32.53 11.34 -14.89
CA LYS A 487 33.04 10.73 -13.64
C LYS A 487 32.39 9.36 -13.46
N GLY A 488 33.12 8.29 -13.79
CA GLY A 488 32.55 6.95 -13.85
C GLY A 488 31.44 6.86 -14.92
N GLY A 489 30.23 6.44 -14.52
CA GLY A 489 29.04 6.48 -15.38
C GLY A 489 28.25 7.79 -15.35
N TYR A 490 28.72 8.81 -14.63
CA TYR A 490 28.05 10.12 -14.62
C TYR A 490 28.61 11.02 -15.73
N HIS A 491 27.76 11.36 -16.70
CA HIS A 491 28.07 12.25 -17.84
C HIS A 491 27.35 13.58 -17.62
N PHE A 492 28.06 14.71 -17.67
CA PHE A 492 27.50 16.01 -17.27
C PHE A 492 28.13 17.20 -18.00
N HIS A 493 27.43 18.33 -17.96
CA HIS A 493 27.96 19.66 -18.28
C HIS A 493 28.04 20.53 -17.03
N VAL A 494 29.04 21.41 -16.98
CA VAL A 494 29.15 22.48 -15.98
C VAL A 494 28.87 23.82 -16.64
N LEU A 495 27.89 24.54 -16.08
CA LEU A 495 27.44 25.87 -16.53
C LEU A 495 27.81 26.90 -15.47
N LEU A 496 28.27 28.08 -15.89
CA LEU A 496 28.42 29.25 -15.02
C LEU A 496 27.19 30.14 -15.14
N LEU A 497 26.60 30.46 -14.00
CA LEU A 497 25.53 31.43 -13.89
C LEU A 497 26.03 32.63 -13.10
N SER A 498 25.94 33.82 -13.66
CA SER A 498 26.09 35.05 -12.88
C SER A 498 24.75 35.39 -12.24
N LEU A 499 24.73 35.51 -10.91
CA LEU A 499 23.55 35.85 -10.12
C LEU A 499 23.63 37.30 -9.65
N GLU A 500 22.49 37.98 -9.70
CA GLU A 500 22.28 39.29 -9.09
C GLU A 500 21.36 39.13 -7.87
N ALA A 501 21.65 39.87 -6.80
CA ALA A 501 20.92 39.82 -5.54
C ALA A 501 19.42 40.06 -5.76
N GLY A 502 18.59 39.11 -5.31
CA GLY A 502 17.13 39.18 -5.39
C GLY A 502 16.54 38.96 -6.79
N LYS A 503 17.33 38.73 -7.83
CA LYS A 503 16.84 38.36 -9.16
C LYS A 503 16.87 36.84 -9.35
N ALA A 504 15.79 36.30 -9.93
CA ALA A 504 15.64 34.87 -10.16
C ALA A 504 16.27 34.44 -11.49
N ALA A 505 17.18 33.47 -11.43
CA ALA A 505 17.75 32.78 -12.57
C ALA A 505 16.95 31.49 -12.86
N ARG A 506 16.47 31.31 -14.09
CA ARG A 506 15.69 30.11 -14.51
C ARG A 506 16.53 29.17 -15.35
N LEU A 507 16.55 27.89 -14.98
CA LEU A 507 17.13 26.79 -15.73
C LEU A 507 16.08 25.75 -16.07
N THR A 508 16.03 25.29 -17.31
CA THR A 508 15.13 24.23 -17.75
C THR A 508 15.93 23.08 -18.32
N LYS A 509 15.94 21.95 -17.62
CA LYS A 509 16.49 20.68 -18.08
C LYS A 509 15.39 19.86 -18.74
N THR A 510 15.57 19.52 -20.01
CA THR A 510 14.68 18.61 -20.75
C THR A 510 15.43 17.33 -21.08
N VAL A 511 14.82 16.18 -20.80
CA VAL A 511 15.38 14.86 -21.08
C VAL A 511 14.39 14.04 -21.88
N ALA A 512 14.85 13.47 -23.01
CA ALA A 512 14.09 12.49 -23.78
C ALA A 512 14.69 11.09 -23.59
N VAL A 513 13.87 10.11 -23.23
CA VAL A 513 14.28 8.71 -22.99
C VAL A 513 13.56 7.77 -23.95
N VAL A 514 14.33 7.06 -24.77
CA VAL A 514 13.84 6.15 -25.80
C VAL A 514 14.56 4.81 -25.68
N THR A 515 13.86 3.72 -25.98
CA THR A 515 14.39 2.35 -25.96
C THR A 515 14.37 1.72 -27.34
N SER A 516 15.11 0.63 -27.52
CA SER A 516 15.00 -0.20 -28.73
C SER A 516 13.67 -0.97 -28.84
N ARG A 517 12.77 -0.88 -27.85
CA ARG A 517 11.42 -1.45 -27.93
C ARG A 517 10.41 -0.50 -28.54
N ASP A 518 10.74 0.78 -28.69
CA ASP A 518 9.85 1.78 -29.27
C ASP A 518 9.65 1.53 -30.77
N ARG A 519 8.44 1.81 -31.23
CA ARG A 519 8.04 1.55 -32.61
C ARG A 519 8.36 2.74 -33.51
N ALA A 520 8.62 2.46 -34.79
CA ALA A 520 8.83 3.46 -35.82
C ALA A 520 10.04 4.40 -35.60
N ILE A 521 11.09 3.91 -34.94
CA ILE A 521 12.35 4.63 -34.74
C ILE A 521 13.48 4.04 -35.60
N SER A 522 14.48 4.86 -35.95
CA SER A 522 15.71 4.36 -36.60
C SER A 522 16.72 3.80 -35.60
N SER A 523 16.89 4.48 -34.47
CA SER A 523 17.69 4.05 -33.32
C SER A 523 17.22 4.84 -32.09
N PRO A 524 17.43 4.33 -30.87
CA PRO A 524 17.07 5.05 -29.66
C PRO A 524 17.75 6.41 -29.55
N GLU A 525 19.05 6.50 -29.90
CA GLU A 525 19.78 7.78 -29.89
C GLU A 525 19.14 8.81 -30.82
N THR A 526 18.91 8.44 -32.09
CA THR A 526 18.39 9.37 -33.09
C THR A 526 17.01 9.86 -32.71
N GLU A 527 16.15 8.97 -32.20
CA GLU A 527 14.81 9.38 -31.77
C GLU A 527 14.85 10.26 -30.51
N ALA A 528 15.67 9.93 -29.51
CA ALA A 528 15.78 10.75 -28.30
C ALA A 528 16.19 12.20 -28.63
N ARG A 529 17.11 12.38 -29.60
CA ARG A 529 17.45 13.72 -30.13
C ARG A 529 16.26 14.37 -30.82
N ALA A 530 15.59 13.63 -31.71
CA ALA A 530 14.45 14.14 -32.47
C ALA A 530 13.28 14.57 -31.57
N VAL A 531 13.00 13.86 -30.47
CA VAL A 531 12.01 14.26 -29.46
C VAL A 531 12.36 15.65 -28.91
N LEU A 532 13.60 15.86 -28.45
CA LEU A 532 14.01 17.18 -27.94
C LEU A 532 13.96 18.26 -29.01
N GLU A 533 14.35 17.97 -30.24
CA GLU A 533 14.25 18.92 -31.36
C GLU A 533 12.80 19.34 -31.63
N ARG A 534 11.85 18.38 -31.68
CA ARG A 534 10.42 18.66 -31.92
C ARG A 534 9.78 19.45 -30.79
N MET A 535 10.11 19.12 -29.54
CA MET A 535 9.45 19.71 -28.37
C MET A 535 9.97 21.10 -28.00
N GLY A 536 11.18 21.47 -28.45
CA GLY A 536 11.78 22.76 -28.10
C GLY A 536 12.12 22.89 -26.61
N GLY A 537 12.49 24.09 -26.19
CA GLY A 537 13.01 24.38 -24.84
C GLY A 537 12.12 25.23 -23.94
N ASP A 538 10.94 25.63 -24.43
CA ASP A 538 10.03 26.52 -23.71
C ASP A 538 9.26 25.77 -22.62
N TYR A 539 9.65 25.98 -21.36
CA TYR A 539 9.04 25.34 -20.20
C TYR A 539 7.52 25.58 -20.12
N ASP A 540 7.07 26.81 -20.35
CA ASP A 540 5.66 27.18 -20.14
C ASP A 540 4.76 26.47 -21.18
N ALA A 541 5.24 26.36 -22.42
CA ALA A 541 4.56 25.60 -23.47
C ALA A 541 4.51 24.08 -23.16
N LEU A 542 5.62 23.51 -22.70
CA LEU A 542 5.70 22.09 -22.33
C LEU A 542 4.79 21.76 -21.14
N LEU A 543 4.79 22.63 -20.13
CA LEU A 543 3.94 22.50 -18.95
C LEU A 543 2.46 22.58 -19.33
N SER A 544 2.08 23.56 -20.15
CA SER A 544 0.69 23.71 -20.60
C SER A 544 0.21 22.50 -21.39
N ALA A 545 1.06 21.91 -22.24
CA ALA A 545 0.73 20.69 -22.98
C ALA A 545 0.56 19.49 -22.04
N HIS A 546 1.46 19.35 -21.06
CA HIS A 546 1.38 18.32 -20.03
C HIS A 546 0.09 18.44 -19.19
N GLU A 547 -0.21 19.61 -18.62
CA GLU A 547 -1.40 19.80 -17.76
C GLU A 547 -2.70 19.50 -18.52
N GLU A 548 -2.77 19.89 -19.80
CA GLU A 548 -3.94 19.65 -20.65
C GLU A 548 -4.07 18.16 -21.01
N ALA A 549 -2.98 17.45 -21.29
CA ALA A 549 -2.99 16.00 -21.46
C ALA A 549 -3.37 15.27 -20.16
N TRP A 550 -2.77 15.63 -19.04
CA TRP A 550 -3.07 15.05 -17.73
C TRP A 550 -4.54 15.24 -17.33
N ARG A 551 -5.11 16.43 -17.55
CA ARG A 551 -6.53 16.70 -17.27
C ARG A 551 -7.47 15.78 -18.04
N ARG A 552 -7.11 15.42 -19.29
CA ARG A 552 -7.89 14.47 -20.09
C ARG A 552 -7.81 13.05 -19.54
N GLU A 553 -6.62 12.62 -19.10
CA GLU A 553 -6.41 11.30 -18.47
C GLU A 553 -7.13 11.18 -17.14
N LEU A 554 -7.03 12.19 -16.27
CA LEU A 554 -7.59 12.16 -14.92
C LEU A 554 -9.12 12.20 -14.90
N ARG A 555 -9.74 12.95 -15.83
CA ARG A 555 -11.18 13.26 -15.80
C ARG A 555 -12.11 12.04 -15.68
N PRO A 556 -11.95 10.92 -16.43
CA PRO A 556 -12.82 9.75 -16.31
C PRO A 556 -12.69 9.05 -14.94
N PHE A 557 -11.55 9.20 -14.28
CA PHE A 557 -11.23 8.52 -13.03
C PHE A 557 -11.65 9.30 -11.79
N LEU A 558 -12.11 10.55 -11.93
CA LEU A 558 -12.60 11.32 -10.80
C LEU A 558 -13.74 10.58 -10.07
N VAL A 559 -13.56 10.42 -8.77
CA VAL A 559 -14.55 9.88 -7.84
C VAL A 559 -14.73 10.90 -6.72
N ASP A 560 -15.90 11.52 -6.70
CA ASP A 560 -16.25 12.48 -5.66
C ASP A 560 -16.99 11.76 -4.54
N ILE A 561 -16.46 11.84 -3.31
CA ILE A 561 -17.09 11.31 -2.11
C ILE A 561 -17.28 12.41 -1.07
N ASP A 562 -18.41 12.36 -0.37
CA ASP A 562 -18.65 13.23 0.79
C ASP A 562 -18.04 12.58 2.05
N ALA A 563 -16.74 12.80 2.24
CA ALA A 563 -15.90 12.23 3.30
C ALA A 563 -14.87 13.28 3.81
N PRO A 564 -14.16 13.03 4.94
CA PRO A 564 -13.08 13.90 5.42
C PRO A 564 -12.00 14.16 4.36
N VAL A 565 -11.33 15.31 4.45
CA VAL A 565 -10.34 15.75 3.43
C VAL A 565 -9.21 14.74 3.21
N GLN A 566 -8.75 14.06 4.27
CA GLN A 566 -7.73 13.01 4.19
C GLN A 566 -8.21 11.82 3.36
N VAL A 567 -9.43 11.33 3.60
CA VAL A 567 -10.00 10.20 2.85
C VAL A 567 -10.08 10.53 1.36
N GLN A 568 -10.54 11.73 1.01
CA GLN A 568 -10.56 12.17 -0.39
C GLN A 568 -9.15 12.38 -0.97
N LEU A 569 -8.19 12.90 -0.18
CA LEU A 569 -6.79 13.04 -0.59
C LEU A 569 -6.19 11.68 -0.96
N VAL A 570 -6.33 10.69 -0.09
CA VAL A 570 -5.75 9.35 -0.29
C VAL A 570 -6.43 8.64 -1.47
N LEU A 571 -7.75 8.75 -1.60
CA LEU A 571 -8.44 8.23 -2.79
C LEU A 571 -7.94 8.90 -4.08
N ASN A 572 -7.72 10.22 -4.08
CA ASN A 572 -7.15 10.93 -5.22
C ASN A 572 -5.69 10.53 -5.48
N LEU A 573 -4.91 10.23 -4.44
CA LEU A 573 -3.54 9.74 -4.52
C LEU A 573 -3.51 8.35 -5.18
N HIS A 574 -4.44 7.46 -4.83
CA HIS A 574 -4.58 6.14 -5.45
C HIS A 574 -4.95 6.24 -6.93
N ILE A 575 -5.90 7.12 -7.28
CA ILE A 575 -6.25 7.42 -8.68
C ILE A 575 -5.03 7.96 -9.43
N PHE A 576 -4.31 8.91 -8.81
CA PHE A 576 -3.12 9.52 -9.37
C PHE A 576 -2.07 8.46 -9.70
N HIS A 577 -1.69 7.61 -8.75
CA HIS A 577 -0.66 6.59 -8.94
C HIS A 577 -1.05 5.44 -9.88
N LEU A 578 -2.35 5.09 -9.92
CA LEU A 578 -2.87 4.21 -10.97
C LEU A 578 -2.56 4.80 -12.36
N LEU A 579 -2.81 6.09 -12.55
CA LEU A 579 -2.54 6.81 -13.80
C LEU A 579 -1.08 7.22 -14.01
N GLN A 580 -0.23 7.23 -12.98
CA GLN A 580 1.22 7.32 -13.18
C GLN A 580 1.78 6.01 -13.76
N THR A 581 1.12 4.88 -13.49
CA THR A 581 1.55 3.55 -13.93
C THR A 581 0.90 3.12 -15.24
N LEU A 582 -0.39 3.39 -15.44
CA LEU A 582 -1.19 2.85 -16.54
C LEU A 582 -2.01 3.97 -17.22
N THR A 583 -1.65 4.29 -18.46
CA THR A 583 -2.27 5.35 -19.28
C THR A 583 -2.51 4.87 -20.71
N HIS A 584 -3.06 5.73 -21.57
CA HIS A 584 -3.15 5.44 -23.00
C HIS A 584 -1.78 5.15 -23.64
N HIS A 585 -0.67 5.68 -23.10
CA HIS A 585 0.68 5.34 -23.58
C HIS A 585 1.00 3.86 -23.32
N THR A 586 0.55 3.32 -22.20
CA THR A 586 0.69 1.88 -21.90
C THR A 586 -0.07 1.00 -22.88
N ALA A 587 -1.11 1.50 -23.54
CA ALA A 587 -1.91 0.72 -24.50
C ALA A 587 -1.09 0.23 -25.70
N GLU A 588 -0.01 0.96 -26.04
CA GLU A 588 0.89 0.64 -27.15
C GLU A 588 2.10 -0.20 -26.72
N LEU A 589 2.34 -0.31 -25.41
CA LEU A 589 3.46 -1.03 -24.84
C LEU A 589 3.13 -2.51 -24.61
N ASP A 590 4.19 -3.28 -24.45
CA ASP A 590 4.11 -4.66 -24.03
C ASP A 590 4.44 -4.78 -22.54
N ALA A 591 3.49 -4.35 -21.71
CA ALA A 591 3.57 -4.27 -20.26
C ALA A 591 2.27 -4.75 -19.59
N GLY A 592 2.38 -5.27 -18.37
CA GLY A 592 1.26 -5.70 -17.53
C GLY A 592 1.11 -4.83 -16.27
N VAL A 593 0.28 -5.27 -15.32
CA VAL A 593 0.07 -4.60 -14.03
C VAL A 593 1.10 -5.08 -13.02
N THR A 594 2.14 -4.30 -12.79
CA THR A 594 3.18 -4.64 -11.80
C THR A 594 2.66 -4.44 -10.38
N ALA A 595 3.05 -5.32 -9.44
CA ALA A 595 2.55 -5.27 -8.06
C ALA A 595 2.92 -3.98 -7.31
N ARG A 596 3.99 -3.30 -7.74
CA ARG A 596 4.50 -2.06 -7.15
C ARG A 596 4.54 -0.85 -8.09
N GLY A 597 3.75 -0.90 -9.17
CA GLY A 597 3.76 0.12 -10.22
C GLY A 597 5.15 0.33 -10.84
N LEU A 598 5.43 1.56 -11.28
CA LEU A 598 6.77 2.02 -11.69
C LEU A 598 7.46 2.84 -10.58
N HIS A 599 7.27 2.45 -9.33
CA HIS A 599 7.61 3.27 -8.15
C HIS A 599 8.82 2.73 -7.36
N GLY A 600 9.28 1.52 -7.66
CA GLY A 600 10.38 0.89 -6.94
C GLY A 600 10.62 -0.56 -7.39
N GLU A 601 11.53 -1.25 -6.70
CA GLU A 601 11.96 -2.61 -7.04
C GLU A 601 11.21 -3.70 -6.26
N GLY A 602 10.25 -3.35 -5.40
CA GLY A 602 9.45 -4.33 -4.67
C GLY A 602 8.83 -5.37 -5.62
N TYR A 603 8.91 -6.65 -5.25
CA TYR A 603 8.55 -7.79 -6.11
C TYR A 603 9.25 -7.79 -7.48
N ARG A 604 10.41 -7.14 -7.60
CA ARG A 604 11.24 -7.06 -8.81
C ARG A 604 10.51 -6.47 -10.02
N GLY A 605 9.41 -5.74 -9.79
CA GLY A 605 8.53 -5.23 -10.83
C GLY A 605 7.75 -6.30 -11.58
N HIS A 606 7.58 -7.51 -11.03
CA HIS A 606 6.81 -8.57 -11.67
C HIS A 606 5.29 -8.33 -11.65
N VAL A 607 4.61 -9.00 -12.56
CA VAL A 607 3.16 -8.96 -12.77
C VAL A 607 2.52 -10.20 -12.14
N PHE A 608 1.59 -9.96 -11.21
CA PHE A 608 0.89 -10.98 -10.42
C PHE A 608 -0.59 -11.02 -10.81
N TRP A 609 -1.40 -11.76 -10.04
CA TRP A 609 -2.86 -11.73 -10.14
C TRP A 609 -3.51 -10.40 -9.69
N ASP A 610 -2.73 -9.45 -9.13
CA ASP A 610 -3.16 -8.12 -8.64
C ASP A 610 -3.97 -7.32 -9.66
N GLU A 611 -3.82 -7.63 -10.95
CA GLU A 611 -4.70 -7.12 -12.02
C GLU A 611 -6.19 -7.36 -11.75
N LEU A 612 -6.59 -8.33 -10.92
CA LEU A 612 -7.98 -8.53 -10.46
C LEU A 612 -8.54 -7.33 -9.70
N PHE A 613 -7.70 -6.54 -9.06
CA PHE A 613 -8.10 -5.35 -8.31
C PHE A 613 -8.02 -4.07 -9.16
N VAL A 614 -7.17 -4.08 -10.19
CA VAL A 614 -6.94 -2.92 -11.07
C VAL A 614 -7.87 -2.91 -12.29
N LEU A 615 -8.08 -4.05 -12.94
CA LEU A 615 -8.86 -4.15 -14.18
C LEU A 615 -10.35 -3.81 -14.03
N PRO A 616 -11.04 -4.03 -12.89
CA PRO A 616 -12.40 -3.53 -12.71
C PRO A 616 -12.52 -2.02 -12.93
N VAL A 617 -11.54 -1.25 -12.44
CA VAL A 617 -11.48 0.20 -12.66
C VAL A 617 -11.17 0.48 -14.12
N LEU A 618 -10.04 0.00 -14.66
CA LEU A 618 -9.62 0.30 -16.04
C LEU A 618 -10.67 -0.12 -17.07
N THR A 619 -11.23 -1.31 -16.95
CA THR A 619 -12.27 -1.81 -17.87
C THR A 619 -13.48 -0.87 -17.92
N SER A 620 -13.84 -0.29 -16.78
CA SER A 620 -14.97 0.63 -16.66
C SER A 620 -14.65 2.07 -17.06
N LYS A 621 -13.39 2.44 -17.33
CA LYS A 621 -12.99 3.83 -17.63
C LYS A 621 -12.26 3.95 -18.98
N THR A 622 -11.26 3.08 -19.19
CA THR A 622 -10.30 3.05 -20.29
C THR A 622 -10.09 1.59 -20.77
N PRO A 623 -11.10 1.00 -21.43
CA PRO A 623 -11.05 -0.41 -21.84
C PRO A 623 -9.91 -0.71 -22.83
N ASP A 624 -9.42 0.27 -23.57
CA ASP A 624 -8.25 0.14 -24.43
C ASP A 624 -6.98 -0.22 -23.66
N ILE A 625 -6.77 0.37 -22.47
CA ILE A 625 -5.68 0.02 -21.56
C ILE A 625 -5.92 -1.36 -20.94
N ALA A 626 -7.15 -1.65 -20.49
CA ALA A 626 -7.48 -2.97 -19.97
C ALA A 626 -7.21 -4.08 -20.99
N ARG A 627 -7.52 -3.81 -22.27
CA ARG A 627 -7.22 -4.70 -23.39
C ARG A 627 -5.72 -4.91 -23.57
N SER A 628 -4.87 -3.87 -23.47
CA SER A 628 -3.43 -4.04 -23.67
C SER A 628 -2.79 -4.91 -22.58
N VAL A 629 -3.24 -4.76 -21.33
CA VAL A 629 -2.85 -5.62 -20.20
C VAL A 629 -3.25 -7.08 -20.44
N LEU A 630 -4.46 -7.32 -20.94
CA LEU A 630 -4.90 -8.68 -21.31
C LEU A 630 -4.12 -9.22 -22.51
N ASP A 631 -3.79 -8.36 -23.47
CA ASP A 631 -2.95 -8.72 -24.62
C ASP A 631 -1.51 -9.07 -24.20
N TYR A 632 -0.97 -8.45 -23.13
CA TYR A 632 0.28 -8.87 -22.50
C TYR A 632 0.19 -10.35 -22.06
N ARG A 633 -0.88 -10.74 -21.36
CA ARG A 633 -1.11 -12.15 -20.97
C ARG A 633 -1.24 -13.07 -22.19
N TRP A 634 -1.99 -12.65 -23.20
CA TRP A 634 -2.16 -13.43 -24.43
C TRP A 634 -0.83 -13.64 -25.17
N ARG A 635 0.05 -12.65 -25.22
CA ARG A 635 1.39 -12.79 -25.82
C ARG A 635 2.28 -13.81 -25.08
N ARG A 636 2.04 -14.05 -23.79
CA ARG A 636 2.75 -15.04 -22.95
C ARG A 636 2.07 -16.41 -22.91
N LEU A 637 0.92 -16.55 -23.57
CA LEU A 637 0.17 -17.81 -23.60
C LEU A 637 1.00 -19.00 -24.10
N PRO A 638 1.90 -18.89 -25.10
CA PRO A 638 2.79 -19.99 -25.48
C PRO A 638 3.69 -20.48 -24.34
N ALA A 639 4.26 -19.57 -23.52
CA ALA A 639 5.08 -19.94 -22.37
C ALA A 639 4.24 -20.66 -21.29
N ALA A 640 3.02 -20.17 -21.03
CA ALA A 640 2.08 -20.82 -20.12
C ALA A 640 1.66 -22.22 -20.60
N ARG A 641 1.48 -22.42 -21.92
CA ARG A 641 1.23 -23.73 -22.52
C ARG A 641 2.42 -24.67 -22.34
N HIS A 642 3.63 -24.19 -22.58
CA HIS A 642 4.85 -24.96 -22.35
C HIS A 642 5.00 -25.36 -20.87
N ALA A 643 4.68 -24.45 -19.93
CA ALA A 643 4.70 -24.74 -18.50
C ALA A 643 3.69 -25.84 -18.10
N ALA A 644 2.50 -25.84 -18.71
CA ALA A 644 1.52 -26.92 -18.51
C ALA A 644 2.05 -28.27 -19.04
N VAL A 645 2.57 -28.30 -20.28
CA VAL A 645 3.14 -29.51 -20.88
C VAL A 645 4.32 -30.03 -20.07
N ALA A 646 5.20 -29.16 -19.58
CA ALA A 646 6.33 -29.52 -18.72
C ALA A 646 5.88 -30.14 -17.39
N ALA A 647 4.67 -29.79 -16.91
CA ALA A 647 4.03 -30.40 -15.75
C ALA A 647 3.22 -31.67 -16.09
N GLY A 648 3.23 -32.13 -17.35
CA GLY A 648 2.43 -33.27 -17.80
C GLY A 648 0.94 -32.98 -17.97
N LEU A 649 0.57 -31.70 -18.10
CA LEU A 649 -0.80 -31.20 -18.17
C LEU A 649 -1.08 -30.56 -19.54
N ALA A 650 -2.35 -30.28 -19.83
CA ALA A 650 -2.78 -29.56 -21.03
C ALA A 650 -3.12 -28.10 -20.68
N GLY A 651 -3.48 -27.29 -21.69
CA GLY A 651 -3.93 -25.92 -21.47
C GLY A 651 -2.79 -24.94 -21.16
N ALA A 652 -3.12 -23.87 -20.44
CA ALA A 652 -2.17 -22.83 -20.05
C ALA A 652 -2.01 -22.72 -18.53
N LYS A 653 -0.80 -23.05 -18.03
CA LYS A 653 -0.36 -22.80 -16.66
C LYS A 653 0.37 -21.45 -16.62
N PHE A 654 -0.37 -20.36 -16.37
CA PHE A 654 0.25 -19.06 -16.19
C PHE A 654 1.16 -19.05 -14.94
N PRO A 655 2.31 -18.36 -14.98
CA PRO A 655 3.18 -18.26 -13.82
C PRO A 655 2.52 -17.46 -12.69
N TRP A 656 2.97 -17.67 -11.45
CA TRP A 656 2.58 -16.83 -10.33
C TRP A 656 3.21 -15.43 -10.44
N GLN A 657 4.52 -15.37 -10.75
CA GLN A 657 5.21 -14.12 -11.10
C GLN A 657 5.57 -14.12 -12.57
N SER A 658 5.01 -13.16 -13.31
CA SER A 658 5.27 -12.98 -14.74
C SER A 658 6.13 -11.75 -14.98
N GLY A 659 7.12 -11.86 -15.86
CA GLY A 659 7.96 -10.75 -16.30
C GLY A 659 7.99 -10.59 -17.82
N SER A 660 9.17 -10.69 -18.41
CA SER A 660 9.41 -10.40 -19.83
C SER A 660 8.82 -11.46 -20.76
N ASP A 661 9.16 -12.74 -20.59
CA ASP A 661 8.86 -13.81 -21.56
C ASP A 661 7.67 -14.71 -21.14
N GLY A 662 7.18 -14.56 -19.91
CA GLY A 662 6.07 -15.34 -19.35
C GLY A 662 6.46 -16.67 -18.73
N THR A 663 7.75 -16.91 -18.52
CA THR A 663 8.22 -18.00 -17.65
C THR A 663 7.99 -17.66 -16.18
N GLU A 664 8.12 -18.67 -15.31
CA GLU A 664 7.89 -18.52 -13.86
C GLU A 664 9.09 -17.84 -13.19
N GLU A 665 8.85 -16.64 -12.66
CA GLU A 665 9.87 -15.82 -11.98
C GLU A 665 9.75 -15.84 -10.45
N THR A 666 8.87 -16.68 -9.89
CA THR A 666 8.74 -16.83 -8.44
C THR A 666 10.08 -17.29 -7.83
N PRO A 667 10.63 -16.57 -6.84
CA PRO A 667 11.83 -17.00 -6.13
C PRO A 667 11.65 -18.40 -5.53
N LYS A 668 12.74 -19.17 -5.45
CA LYS A 668 12.72 -20.49 -4.79
C LYS A 668 12.86 -20.39 -3.27
N TRP A 669 13.42 -19.30 -2.80
CA TRP A 669 13.83 -19.10 -1.41
C TRP A 669 13.37 -17.72 -0.92
N LEU A 670 12.84 -17.68 0.29
CA LEU A 670 12.52 -16.47 1.04
C LEU A 670 13.45 -16.37 2.25
N TYR A 671 13.91 -15.16 2.56
CA TYR A 671 14.76 -14.94 3.73
C TYR A 671 13.89 -14.44 4.90
N ASN A 672 13.95 -15.12 6.04
CA ASN A 672 13.32 -14.67 7.27
C ASN A 672 14.32 -13.88 8.11
N GLU A 673 14.10 -12.58 8.26
CA GLU A 673 14.97 -11.69 9.02
C GLU A 673 14.93 -11.95 10.52
N ARG A 674 13.81 -12.44 11.06
CA ARG A 674 13.66 -12.75 12.49
C ARG A 674 14.52 -13.93 12.91
N SER A 675 14.57 -14.97 12.07
CA SER A 675 15.30 -16.20 12.34
C SER A 675 16.70 -16.23 11.72
N GLY A 676 16.97 -15.36 10.75
CA GLY A 676 18.20 -15.31 9.97
C GLY A 676 18.35 -16.43 8.94
N ARG A 677 17.26 -17.15 8.61
CA ARG A 677 17.29 -18.37 7.77
C ARG A 677 16.63 -18.19 6.41
N TRP A 678 17.05 -19.02 5.45
CA TRP A 678 16.37 -19.19 4.17
C TRP A 678 15.31 -20.29 4.27
N VAL A 679 14.11 -19.99 3.81
CA VAL A 679 12.92 -20.86 3.81
C VAL A 679 12.49 -21.10 2.36
N LYS A 680 11.99 -22.30 2.04
CA LYS A 680 11.50 -22.61 0.69
C LYS A 680 10.23 -21.83 0.38
N ASP A 681 10.17 -21.27 -0.82
CA ASP A 681 8.97 -20.64 -1.35
C ASP A 681 8.17 -21.63 -2.22
N HIS A 682 6.92 -21.85 -1.85
CA HIS A 682 6.00 -22.74 -2.56
C HIS A 682 4.92 -21.98 -3.34
N SER A 683 5.02 -20.65 -3.44
CA SER A 683 4.02 -19.79 -4.09
C SER A 683 3.82 -20.08 -5.58
N HIS A 684 4.79 -20.72 -6.25
CA HIS A 684 4.65 -21.21 -7.64
C HIS A 684 3.55 -22.28 -7.81
N LEU A 685 3.01 -22.83 -6.72
CA LEU A 685 1.84 -23.72 -6.71
C LEU A 685 0.50 -22.95 -6.72
N GLN A 686 0.52 -21.63 -6.69
CA GLN A 686 -0.64 -20.76 -6.88
C GLN A 686 -1.06 -20.70 -8.36
N VAL A 687 -1.59 -21.82 -8.84
CA VAL A 687 -2.06 -21.98 -10.23
C VAL A 687 -3.34 -21.18 -10.52
N HIS A 688 -3.94 -20.56 -9.50
CA HIS A 688 -5.12 -19.72 -9.62
C HIS A 688 -4.86 -18.40 -10.36
N SER A 689 -3.60 -18.03 -10.63
CA SER A 689 -3.24 -16.91 -11.51
C SER A 689 -3.90 -17.02 -12.90
N GLY A 690 -4.01 -18.23 -13.46
CA GLY A 690 -4.74 -18.46 -14.70
C GLY A 690 -6.23 -18.15 -14.60
N LEU A 691 -6.87 -18.45 -13.45
CA LEU A 691 -8.27 -18.13 -13.20
C LEU A 691 -8.50 -16.63 -13.16
N ALA A 692 -7.56 -15.88 -12.58
CA ALA A 692 -7.58 -14.42 -12.58
C ALA A 692 -7.56 -13.84 -14.00
N VAL A 693 -6.65 -14.32 -14.85
CA VAL A 693 -6.54 -13.91 -16.26
C VAL A 693 -7.84 -14.20 -17.02
N ALA A 694 -8.41 -15.40 -16.87
CA ALA A 694 -9.65 -15.76 -17.53
C ALA A 694 -10.85 -14.95 -17.02
N PHE A 695 -10.91 -14.68 -15.71
CA PHE A 695 -11.92 -13.81 -15.12
C PHE A 695 -11.87 -12.41 -15.69
N ASN A 696 -10.69 -11.79 -15.70
CA ASN A 696 -10.48 -10.46 -16.25
C ASN A 696 -10.82 -10.37 -17.74
N ALA A 697 -10.43 -11.37 -18.53
CA ALA A 697 -10.78 -11.45 -19.95
C ALA A 697 -12.30 -11.51 -20.18
N TRP A 698 -13.01 -12.28 -19.35
CA TRP A 698 -14.47 -12.37 -19.40
C TRP A 698 -15.13 -11.05 -18.99
N GLN A 699 -14.71 -10.46 -17.87
CA GLN A 699 -15.25 -9.19 -17.38
C GLN A 699 -15.04 -8.05 -18.40
N TYR A 700 -13.89 -8.01 -19.06
CA TYR A 700 -13.63 -7.07 -20.16
C TYR A 700 -14.64 -7.24 -21.30
N PHE A 701 -14.90 -8.47 -21.73
CA PHE A 701 -15.91 -8.73 -22.76
C PHE A 701 -17.31 -8.32 -22.30
N GLN A 702 -17.69 -8.62 -21.06
CA GLN A 702 -19.01 -8.26 -20.51
C GLN A 702 -19.23 -6.75 -20.50
N ALA A 703 -18.21 -5.99 -20.09
CA ALA A 703 -18.27 -4.53 -20.01
C ALA A 703 -18.23 -3.85 -21.39
N THR A 704 -17.45 -4.36 -22.33
CA THR A 704 -17.24 -3.71 -23.64
C THR A 704 -18.18 -4.21 -24.74
N GLY A 705 -18.65 -5.45 -24.65
CA GLY A 705 -19.34 -6.14 -25.74
C GLY A 705 -18.43 -6.44 -26.95
N ASN A 706 -17.10 -6.34 -26.81
CA ASN A 706 -16.16 -6.46 -27.93
C ASN A 706 -16.00 -7.93 -28.40
N LYS A 707 -16.93 -8.36 -29.25
CA LYS A 707 -16.97 -9.71 -29.81
C LYS A 707 -15.76 -10.04 -30.70
N ILE A 708 -15.22 -9.06 -31.43
CA ILE A 708 -14.05 -9.27 -32.29
C ILE A 708 -12.85 -9.66 -31.45
N TRP A 709 -12.57 -8.90 -30.37
CA TRP A 709 -11.48 -9.22 -29.46
C TRP A 709 -11.68 -10.57 -28.76
N LEU A 710 -12.92 -10.89 -28.34
CA LEU A 710 -13.24 -12.19 -27.77
C LEU A 710 -12.88 -13.33 -28.74
N LEU A 711 -13.31 -13.24 -30.00
CA LEU A 711 -13.05 -14.26 -31.03
C LEU A 711 -11.57 -14.43 -31.36
N GLN A 712 -10.79 -13.34 -31.32
CA GLN A 712 -9.39 -13.36 -31.70
C GLN A 712 -8.47 -13.78 -30.55
N LYS A 713 -8.74 -13.31 -29.32
CA LYS A 713 -7.82 -13.45 -28.18
C LYS A 713 -8.50 -13.89 -26.89
N GLY A 714 -9.60 -13.23 -26.50
CA GLY A 714 -10.23 -13.45 -25.20
C GLY A 714 -10.72 -14.89 -24.97
N ALA A 715 -11.36 -15.49 -25.98
CA ALA A 715 -11.83 -16.87 -25.90
C ALA A 715 -10.68 -17.87 -25.77
N GLU A 716 -9.55 -17.60 -26.43
CA GLU A 716 -8.35 -18.45 -26.33
C GLU A 716 -7.77 -18.44 -24.92
N LEU A 717 -7.72 -17.28 -24.25
CA LEU A 717 -7.32 -17.20 -22.84
C LEU A 717 -8.23 -18.05 -21.94
N VAL A 718 -9.56 -17.86 -22.05
CA VAL A 718 -10.54 -18.56 -21.20
C VAL A 718 -10.50 -20.07 -21.44
N ILE A 719 -10.44 -20.50 -22.71
CA ILE A 719 -10.45 -21.92 -23.09
C ILE A 719 -9.16 -22.62 -22.63
N GLU A 720 -7.99 -22.01 -22.82
CA GLU A 720 -6.73 -22.65 -22.42
C GLU A 720 -6.58 -22.76 -20.90
N VAL A 721 -7.10 -21.80 -20.14
CA VAL A 721 -7.18 -21.91 -18.68
C VAL A 721 -8.15 -23.02 -18.28
N ALA A 722 -9.34 -23.09 -18.88
CA ALA A 722 -10.30 -24.18 -18.60
C ALA A 722 -9.72 -25.56 -18.94
N ARG A 723 -8.98 -25.68 -20.06
CA ARG A 723 -8.25 -26.88 -20.46
C ARG A 723 -7.20 -27.29 -19.42
N PHE A 724 -6.47 -26.32 -18.86
CA PHE A 724 -5.50 -26.57 -17.80
C PHE A 724 -6.16 -27.17 -16.56
N PHE A 725 -7.18 -26.50 -16.02
CA PHE A 725 -7.88 -27.00 -14.84
C PHE A 725 -8.57 -28.34 -15.08
N ARG A 726 -9.13 -28.56 -16.28
CA ARG A 726 -9.72 -29.86 -16.64
C ARG A 726 -8.69 -30.98 -16.67
N SER A 727 -7.46 -30.69 -17.11
CA SER A 727 -6.36 -31.67 -17.13
C SER A 727 -5.74 -31.91 -15.75
N LEU A 728 -5.78 -30.91 -14.87
CA LEU A 728 -5.34 -31.02 -13.47
C LEU A 728 -6.34 -31.80 -12.61
N ALA A 729 -7.63 -31.74 -12.95
CA ALA A 729 -8.70 -32.35 -12.17
C ALA A 729 -8.73 -33.88 -12.25
N ARG A 730 -8.87 -34.51 -11.09
CA ARG A 730 -9.17 -35.94 -10.95
C ARG A 730 -10.67 -36.12 -10.71
N TYR A 731 -11.32 -36.98 -11.49
CA TYR A 731 -12.70 -37.37 -11.24
C TYR A 731 -12.75 -38.55 -10.27
N ASP A 732 -13.49 -38.40 -9.18
CA ASP A 732 -13.84 -39.49 -8.27
C ASP A 732 -15.16 -40.12 -8.71
N GLU A 733 -15.10 -41.34 -9.24
CA GLU A 733 -16.27 -42.12 -9.68
C GLU A 733 -17.21 -42.47 -8.53
N GLN A 734 -16.71 -42.57 -7.30
CA GLN A 734 -17.54 -42.95 -6.14
C GLN A 734 -18.31 -41.75 -5.60
N GLY A 735 -17.64 -40.61 -5.42
CA GLY A 735 -18.25 -39.35 -4.99
C GLY A 735 -18.97 -38.59 -6.11
N GLY A 736 -18.73 -38.97 -7.37
CA GLY A 736 -19.30 -38.30 -8.56
C GLY A 736 -18.81 -36.86 -8.72
N ARG A 737 -17.59 -36.55 -8.28
CA ARG A 737 -17.07 -35.17 -8.24
C ARG A 737 -15.63 -35.06 -8.74
N TYR A 738 -15.28 -33.86 -9.21
CA TYR A 738 -13.91 -33.49 -9.57
C TYR A 738 -13.18 -32.89 -8.38
N HIS A 739 -11.90 -33.25 -8.25
CA HIS A 739 -11.00 -32.77 -7.21
C HIS A 739 -9.75 -32.14 -7.85
N LEU A 740 -9.27 -31.05 -7.26
CA LEU A 740 -7.98 -30.43 -7.61
C LEU A 740 -7.00 -30.62 -6.46
N CYS A 741 -5.88 -31.27 -6.70
CA CYS A 741 -4.93 -31.67 -5.66
C CYS A 741 -3.57 -30.99 -5.86
N GLY A 742 -2.87 -30.72 -4.76
CA GLY A 742 -1.51 -30.18 -4.78
C GLY A 742 -1.40 -28.72 -5.23
N VAL A 743 -2.39 -27.88 -4.91
CA VAL A 743 -2.43 -26.45 -5.25
C VAL A 743 -2.21 -25.57 -4.02
N VAL A 744 -1.88 -24.29 -4.21
CA VAL A 744 -1.91 -23.28 -3.15
C VAL A 744 -2.98 -22.25 -3.51
N GLY A 745 -3.83 -21.90 -2.54
CA GLY A 745 -4.88 -20.89 -2.70
C GLY A 745 -4.33 -19.46 -2.56
N PRO A 746 -5.21 -18.44 -2.63
CA PRO A 746 -4.83 -17.07 -2.30
C PRO A 746 -4.20 -16.89 -0.91
N ASP A 747 -4.58 -17.70 0.08
CA ASP A 747 -3.93 -17.65 1.38
C ASP A 747 -2.55 -18.37 1.36
N GLU A 748 -1.50 -17.57 1.17
CA GLU A 748 -0.11 -18.06 1.08
C GLU A 748 0.47 -18.60 2.38
N TYR A 749 -0.22 -18.43 3.51
CA TYR A 749 0.19 -19.06 4.77
C TYR A 749 -0.02 -20.58 4.74
N HIS A 750 -0.86 -21.08 3.85
CA HIS A 750 -1.10 -22.50 3.68
C HIS A 750 -0.45 -23.00 2.39
N THR A 751 0.70 -23.65 2.52
CA THR A 751 1.45 -24.24 1.40
C THR A 751 1.49 -25.76 1.42
N GLY A 752 0.96 -26.40 2.46
CA GLY A 752 0.89 -27.85 2.60
C GLY A 752 0.22 -28.28 3.91
N TYR A 753 0.14 -29.59 4.13
CA TYR A 753 -0.43 -30.15 5.36
C TYR A 753 0.64 -30.34 6.45
N PRO A 754 0.27 -30.21 7.74
CA PRO A 754 1.16 -30.53 8.86
C PRO A 754 1.75 -31.94 8.74
N GLY A 755 3.08 -32.06 8.84
CA GLY A 755 3.79 -33.34 8.82
C GLY A 755 3.86 -34.04 7.45
N ARG A 756 3.40 -33.40 6.36
CA ARG A 756 3.51 -33.93 4.99
C ARG A 756 4.72 -33.32 4.27
N ASP A 757 5.64 -34.15 3.79
CA ASP A 757 6.85 -33.68 3.08
C ASP A 757 6.57 -32.99 1.74
N LYS A 758 5.46 -33.36 1.06
CA LYS A 758 5.09 -32.81 -0.24
C LYS A 758 4.20 -31.57 -0.07
N PRO A 759 4.57 -30.41 -0.63
CA PRO A 759 3.73 -29.20 -0.58
C PRO A 759 2.51 -29.33 -1.50
N GLY A 760 1.55 -28.44 -1.29
CA GLY A 760 0.27 -28.37 -1.97
C GLY A 760 -0.89 -28.89 -1.11
N LEU A 761 -2.01 -28.20 -1.24
CA LEU A 761 -3.29 -28.47 -0.60
C LEU A 761 -4.23 -29.15 -1.59
N ASP A 762 -5.17 -29.90 -1.06
CA ASP A 762 -6.21 -30.54 -1.86
C ASP A 762 -7.52 -29.76 -1.70
N ASP A 763 -8.22 -29.56 -2.80
CA ASP A 763 -9.55 -28.96 -2.89
C ASP A 763 -9.69 -27.58 -2.24
N ASN A 764 -8.74 -26.67 -2.51
CA ASN A 764 -8.89 -25.26 -2.13
C ASN A 764 -10.19 -24.70 -2.72
N ALA A 765 -11.10 -24.20 -1.87
CA ALA A 765 -12.46 -23.83 -2.27
C ALA A 765 -12.48 -22.68 -3.28
N TYR A 766 -11.61 -21.67 -3.12
CA TYR A 766 -11.48 -20.60 -4.11
C TYR A 766 -11.12 -21.16 -5.49
N THR A 767 -10.06 -21.97 -5.55
CA THR A 767 -9.55 -22.56 -6.79
C THR A 767 -10.59 -23.47 -7.44
N ASN A 768 -11.26 -24.36 -6.66
CA ASN A 768 -12.26 -25.29 -7.16
C ASN A 768 -13.50 -24.54 -7.72
N VAL A 769 -14.07 -23.60 -6.96
CA VAL A 769 -15.25 -22.84 -7.39
C VAL A 769 -14.93 -22.00 -8.63
N MET A 770 -13.76 -21.36 -8.68
CA MET A 770 -13.34 -20.57 -9.85
C MET A 770 -12.98 -21.45 -11.06
N ALA A 771 -12.49 -22.68 -10.84
CA ALA A 771 -12.31 -23.67 -11.91
C ALA A 771 -13.66 -24.13 -12.49
N ALA A 772 -14.67 -24.36 -11.64
CA ALA A 772 -16.04 -24.64 -12.10
C ALA A 772 -16.63 -23.43 -12.86
N TRP A 773 -16.34 -22.21 -12.41
CA TRP A 773 -16.74 -20.98 -13.09
C TRP A 773 -16.10 -20.86 -14.48
N VAL A 774 -14.78 -21.03 -14.61
CA VAL A 774 -14.10 -20.87 -15.92
C VAL A 774 -14.52 -21.95 -16.91
N CYS A 775 -14.71 -23.19 -16.46
CA CYS A 775 -15.25 -24.27 -17.29
C CYS A 775 -16.67 -23.95 -17.79
N SER A 776 -17.50 -23.32 -16.96
CA SER A 776 -18.80 -22.81 -17.40
C SER A 776 -18.68 -21.71 -18.45
N GLN A 777 -17.71 -20.81 -18.33
CA GLN A 777 -17.52 -19.76 -19.34
C GLN A 777 -17.00 -20.35 -20.65
N ALA A 778 -16.06 -21.30 -20.61
CA ALA A 778 -15.55 -21.98 -21.81
C ALA A 778 -16.67 -22.72 -22.56
N ALA A 779 -17.51 -23.49 -21.86
CA ALA A 779 -18.70 -24.12 -22.45
C ALA A 779 -19.76 -23.09 -22.91
N GLY A 780 -19.88 -21.96 -22.19
CA GLY A 780 -20.74 -20.85 -22.56
C GLY A 780 -20.32 -20.17 -23.86
N ILE A 781 -19.03 -19.92 -24.06
CA ILE A 781 -18.48 -19.29 -25.27
C ILE A 781 -18.79 -20.13 -26.51
N THR A 782 -18.61 -21.45 -26.43
CA THR A 782 -18.89 -22.34 -27.57
C THR A 782 -20.38 -22.42 -27.91
N SER A 783 -21.25 -22.12 -26.93
CA SER A 783 -22.70 -22.08 -27.10
C SER A 783 -23.22 -20.71 -27.55
N PHE A 784 -22.58 -19.64 -27.09
CA PHE A 784 -22.89 -18.24 -27.40
C PHE A 784 -22.58 -17.88 -28.86
N LEU A 785 -21.54 -18.49 -29.43
CA LEU A 785 -21.16 -18.27 -30.83
C LEU A 785 -21.97 -19.17 -31.77
N HIS A 786 -22.23 -18.69 -32.99
CA HIS A 786 -23.04 -19.42 -33.98
C HIS A 786 -22.40 -19.42 -35.36
N GLY A 787 -22.80 -20.38 -36.21
CA GLY A 787 -22.40 -20.44 -37.62
C GLY A 787 -20.87 -20.51 -37.82
N SER A 788 -20.39 -19.70 -38.77
CA SER A 788 -18.97 -19.66 -39.17
C SER A 788 -18.04 -19.16 -38.07
N GLU A 789 -18.48 -18.26 -37.19
CA GLU A 789 -17.67 -17.75 -36.08
C GLU A 789 -17.33 -18.87 -35.10
N ARG A 790 -18.34 -19.67 -34.74
CA ARG A 790 -18.16 -20.84 -33.87
C ARG A 790 -17.26 -21.88 -34.53
N ALA A 791 -17.54 -22.22 -35.78
CA ALA A 791 -16.76 -23.22 -36.52
C ALA A 791 -15.28 -22.81 -36.61
N GLY A 792 -15.00 -21.55 -36.98
CA GLY A 792 -13.65 -21.03 -37.08
C GLY A 792 -12.90 -20.97 -35.74
N LEU A 793 -13.58 -20.60 -34.64
CA LEU A 793 -12.96 -20.64 -33.31
C LEU A 793 -12.62 -22.08 -32.89
N MET A 794 -13.56 -23.01 -33.08
CA MET A 794 -13.37 -24.42 -32.70
C MET A 794 -12.24 -25.06 -33.51
N GLU A 795 -12.18 -24.82 -34.82
CA GLU A 795 -11.11 -25.32 -35.69
C GLU A 795 -9.75 -24.74 -35.28
N ARG A 796 -9.67 -23.41 -35.10
CA ARG A 796 -8.41 -22.73 -34.74
C ARG A 796 -7.83 -23.20 -33.41
N LEU A 797 -8.69 -23.47 -32.42
CA LEU A 797 -8.28 -23.86 -31.07
C LEU A 797 -8.31 -25.39 -30.84
N GLY A 798 -8.67 -26.16 -31.87
CA GLY A 798 -8.80 -27.62 -31.78
C GLY A 798 -9.84 -28.09 -30.76
N VAL A 799 -10.88 -27.30 -30.49
CA VAL A 799 -11.88 -27.60 -29.46
C VAL A 799 -12.85 -28.66 -29.96
N THR A 800 -12.95 -29.77 -29.24
CA THR A 800 -13.85 -30.87 -29.59
C THR A 800 -15.18 -30.79 -28.84
N ALA A 801 -16.19 -31.52 -29.33
CA ALA A 801 -17.46 -31.65 -28.62
C ALA A 801 -17.30 -32.36 -27.26
N GLU A 802 -16.40 -33.34 -27.18
CA GLU A 802 -16.06 -34.05 -25.94
C GLU A 802 -15.42 -33.10 -24.92
N GLU A 803 -14.49 -32.25 -25.36
CA GLU A 803 -13.86 -31.25 -24.50
C GLU A 803 -14.91 -30.28 -23.93
N THR A 804 -15.81 -29.80 -24.78
CA THR A 804 -16.92 -28.92 -24.38
C THR A 804 -17.85 -29.58 -23.37
N ALA A 805 -18.22 -30.85 -23.59
CA ALA A 805 -19.04 -31.63 -22.66
C ALA A 805 -18.31 -31.87 -21.33
N GLY A 806 -17.00 -32.11 -21.37
CA GLY A 806 -16.14 -32.26 -20.20
C GLY A 806 -16.10 -30.99 -19.34
N TRP A 807 -16.01 -29.81 -19.96
CA TRP A 807 -16.10 -28.54 -19.22
C TRP A 807 -17.47 -28.32 -18.61
N ALA A 808 -18.55 -28.61 -19.35
CA ALA A 808 -19.91 -28.49 -18.84
C ALA A 808 -20.15 -29.40 -17.62
N HIS A 809 -19.63 -30.63 -17.65
CA HIS A 809 -19.71 -31.56 -16.52
C HIS A 809 -18.91 -31.08 -15.30
N MET A 810 -17.66 -30.66 -15.52
CA MET A 810 -16.82 -30.13 -14.45
C MET A 810 -17.42 -28.88 -13.79
N ALA A 811 -18.14 -28.05 -14.56
CA ALA A 811 -18.83 -26.86 -14.06
C ALA A 811 -20.02 -27.15 -13.11
N SER A 812 -20.54 -28.39 -13.08
CA SER A 812 -21.63 -28.84 -12.20
C SER A 812 -21.22 -29.93 -11.20
N ALA A 813 -20.03 -30.51 -11.35
CA ALA A 813 -19.57 -31.64 -10.53
C ALA A 813 -18.26 -31.38 -9.76
N MET A 814 -17.81 -30.13 -9.65
CA MET A 814 -16.64 -29.81 -8.82
C MET A 814 -16.93 -30.04 -7.32
N TYR A 815 -15.95 -30.59 -6.59
CA TYR A 815 -16.01 -30.71 -5.13
C TYR A 815 -15.68 -29.37 -4.46
N VAL A 816 -16.42 -29.04 -3.40
CA VAL A 816 -16.16 -27.91 -2.50
C VAL A 816 -16.23 -28.46 -1.08
N PRO A 817 -15.17 -28.30 -0.27
CA PRO A 817 -15.17 -28.80 1.10
C PRO A 817 -15.96 -27.87 2.03
N PHE A 818 -16.60 -28.47 3.04
CA PHE A 818 -17.36 -27.76 4.08
C PHE A 818 -17.02 -28.37 5.45
N HIS A 819 -17.07 -27.55 6.51
CA HIS A 819 -16.93 -28.02 7.90
C HIS A 819 -17.91 -27.32 8.84
N GLY A 820 -18.08 -27.87 10.05
CA GLY A 820 -19.05 -27.37 11.04
C GLY A 820 -20.48 -27.30 10.47
N ASP A 821 -21.20 -26.23 10.81
CA ASP A 821 -22.60 -26.01 10.40
C ASP A 821 -22.74 -25.40 8.99
N GLY A 822 -21.97 -25.96 8.04
CA GLY A 822 -21.99 -25.57 6.62
C GLY A 822 -21.13 -24.34 6.29
N ILE A 823 -20.02 -24.15 7.00
CA ILE A 823 -18.99 -23.17 6.63
C ILE A 823 -18.22 -23.73 5.43
N ILE A 824 -17.96 -22.91 4.41
CA ILE A 824 -17.08 -23.30 3.30
C ILE A 824 -15.67 -23.46 3.86
N SER A 825 -15.10 -24.66 3.74
CA SER A 825 -13.72 -24.91 4.17
C SER A 825 -12.74 -24.33 3.17
N GLN A 826 -11.63 -23.73 3.63
CA GLN A 826 -10.64 -23.11 2.74
C GLN A 826 -10.00 -24.14 1.81
N PHE A 827 -9.74 -25.32 2.35
CA PHE A 827 -9.29 -26.52 1.64
C PHE A 827 -9.74 -27.76 2.43
N GLU A 828 -9.55 -28.94 1.86
CA GLU A 828 -9.88 -30.21 2.52
C GLU A 828 -9.10 -30.35 3.83
N GLY A 829 -9.78 -30.63 4.96
CA GLY A 829 -9.13 -30.77 6.27
C GLY A 829 -8.73 -29.47 6.98
N TYR A 830 -8.97 -28.28 6.42
CA TYR A 830 -8.70 -27.01 7.12
C TYR A 830 -9.43 -26.88 8.46
N GLY A 831 -10.68 -27.38 8.52
CA GLY A 831 -11.50 -27.40 9.74
C GLY A 831 -10.90 -28.21 10.90
N ASP A 832 -9.92 -29.08 10.61
CA ASP A 832 -9.26 -29.96 11.59
C ASP A 832 -7.93 -29.38 12.12
N LEU A 833 -7.47 -28.24 11.56
CA LEU A 833 -6.28 -27.55 12.06
C LEU A 833 -6.50 -26.98 13.47
N LYS A 834 -5.40 -26.69 14.17
CA LYS A 834 -5.45 -26.09 15.51
C LYS A 834 -5.96 -24.65 15.42
N GLU A 835 -6.66 -24.16 16.44
CA GLU A 835 -6.85 -22.71 16.54
C GLU A 835 -5.52 -22.05 16.95
N LEU A 836 -5.23 -20.88 16.38
CA LEU A 836 -4.12 -20.05 16.83
C LEU A 836 -4.51 -19.35 18.13
N ASP A 837 -3.56 -19.20 19.06
CA ASP A 837 -3.74 -18.31 20.20
C ASP A 837 -3.56 -16.85 19.75
N TRP A 838 -4.59 -16.31 19.10
CA TRP A 838 -4.60 -14.96 18.56
C TRP A 838 -4.34 -13.88 19.61
N GLU A 839 -4.76 -14.12 20.85
CA GLU A 839 -4.55 -13.16 21.94
C GLU A 839 -3.08 -13.11 22.32
N HIS A 840 -2.46 -14.28 22.52
CA HIS A 840 -1.03 -14.38 22.81
C HIS A 840 -0.17 -13.68 21.76
N TYR A 841 -0.36 -13.97 20.46
CA TYR A 841 0.47 -13.38 19.41
C TYR A 841 0.27 -11.87 19.27
N ARG A 842 -0.97 -11.37 19.44
CA ARG A 842 -1.22 -9.91 19.42
C ARG A 842 -0.57 -9.20 20.61
N ASP A 843 -0.64 -9.81 21.79
CA ASP A 843 -0.08 -9.22 23.01
C ASP A 843 1.47 -9.24 22.98
N GLU A 844 2.09 -10.29 22.43
CA GLU A 844 3.55 -10.42 22.35
C GLU A 844 4.18 -9.59 21.22
N TYR A 845 3.59 -9.62 20.02
CA TYR A 845 4.22 -9.04 18.82
C TYR A 845 3.62 -7.69 18.41
N GLY A 846 2.41 -7.36 18.86
CA GLY A 846 1.65 -6.20 18.39
C GLY A 846 1.17 -6.39 16.94
N ASP A 847 2.11 -6.31 15.99
CA ASP A 847 1.87 -6.63 14.59
C ASP A 847 2.04 -8.13 14.31
N ILE A 848 0.99 -8.72 13.75
CA ILE A 848 0.90 -10.13 13.38
C ILE A 848 0.69 -10.32 11.87
N GLU A 849 0.85 -9.28 11.05
CA GLU A 849 0.71 -9.33 9.60
C GLU A 849 1.75 -10.25 8.94
N ARG A 850 2.85 -10.57 9.62
CA ARG A 850 3.88 -11.54 9.16
C ARG A 850 3.99 -12.76 10.08
N LEU A 851 2.86 -13.37 10.41
CA LEU A 851 2.80 -14.64 11.17
C LEU A 851 3.61 -15.77 10.54
N ASP A 852 3.80 -15.77 9.22
CA ASP A 852 4.71 -16.69 8.53
C ASP A 852 6.14 -16.58 9.05
N LEU A 853 6.64 -15.36 9.25
CA LEU A 853 7.99 -15.12 9.74
C LEU A 853 8.09 -15.32 11.26
N ILE A 854 7.04 -14.98 12.00
CA ILE A 854 6.98 -15.14 13.46
C ILE A 854 7.01 -16.62 13.83
N LEU A 855 6.06 -17.41 13.30
CA LEU A 855 5.97 -18.84 13.60
C LEU A 855 7.22 -19.59 13.14
N GLU A 856 7.77 -19.26 11.97
CA GLU A 856 9.02 -19.89 11.52
C GLU A 856 10.19 -19.60 12.46
N ALA A 857 10.29 -18.39 13.01
CA ALA A 857 11.33 -18.05 13.99
C ALA A 857 11.19 -18.85 15.30
N GLU A 858 9.96 -19.20 15.68
CA GLU A 858 9.64 -20.08 16.81
C GLU A 858 9.80 -21.58 16.49
N ASN A 859 10.18 -21.94 15.26
CA ASN A 859 10.23 -23.31 14.74
C ASN A 859 8.85 -24.00 14.66
N ASP A 860 7.82 -23.20 14.42
CA ASP A 860 6.47 -23.64 14.08
C ASP A 860 6.12 -23.23 12.63
N ALA A 861 4.91 -23.52 12.18
CA ALA A 861 4.45 -23.18 10.84
C ALA A 861 2.97 -22.79 10.82
N THR A 862 2.65 -21.80 9.99
CA THR A 862 1.27 -21.37 9.71
C THR A 862 0.37 -22.51 9.24
N ASN A 863 0.92 -23.50 8.52
CA ASN A 863 0.19 -24.69 8.05
C ASN A 863 -0.49 -25.49 9.19
N CYS A 864 -0.08 -25.30 10.45
CA CYS A 864 -0.64 -25.99 11.62
C CYS A 864 -1.97 -25.41 12.13
N TYR A 865 -2.35 -24.21 11.68
CA TYR A 865 -3.35 -23.39 12.35
C TYR A 865 -4.48 -22.89 11.44
N LYS A 866 -5.65 -22.66 12.03
CA LYS A 866 -6.80 -21.98 11.41
C LYS A 866 -6.57 -20.47 11.36
N LEU A 867 -5.72 -20.05 10.43
CA LEU A 867 -5.42 -18.64 10.18
C LEU A 867 -5.41 -18.36 8.67
N ALA A 868 -5.36 -17.09 8.28
CA ALA A 868 -5.21 -16.69 6.88
C ALA A 868 -4.38 -15.40 6.78
N LYS A 869 -3.50 -15.33 5.78
CA LYS A 869 -2.76 -14.13 5.41
C LYS A 869 -3.71 -13.06 4.86
N GLN A 870 -4.56 -13.49 3.93
CA GLN A 870 -5.44 -12.63 3.15
C GLN A 870 -6.74 -13.36 2.80
N ALA A 871 -7.67 -12.67 2.15
CA ALA A 871 -8.89 -13.30 1.67
C ALA A 871 -8.58 -14.48 0.72
N ASP A 872 -9.10 -15.67 1.05
CA ASP A 872 -9.10 -16.87 0.20
C ASP A 872 -10.54 -17.25 -0.15
N VAL A 873 -11.28 -17.86 0.78
CA VAL A 873 -12.72 -18.13 0.61
C VAL A 873 -13.49 -16.82 0.36
N LEU A 874 -13.09 -15.74 1.02
CA LEU A 874 -13.71 -14.42 0.85
C LEU A 874 -13.44 -13.78 -0.52
N MET A 875 -12.48 -14.30 -1.30
CA MET A 875 -12.33 -13.87 -2.70
C MET A 875 -13.49 -14.35 -3.58
N LEU A 876 -14.20 -15.41 -3.21
CA LEU A 876 -15.38 -15.87 -3.94
C LEU A 876 -16.53 -14.85 -3.91
N PRO A 877 -17.04 -14.38 -2.76
CA PRO A 877 -18.04 -13.32 -2.74
C PRO A 877 -17.47 -11.98 -3.24
N TYR A 878 -16.16 -11.73 -3.13
CA TYR A 878 -15.54 -10.57 -3.76
C TYR A 878 -15.70 -10.58 -5.29
N LEU A 879 -15.36 -11.66 -5.98
CA LEU A 879 -15.41 -11.75 -7.44
C LEU A 879 -16.83 -11.95 -7.97
N LEU A 880 -17.57 -12.89 -7.36
CA LEU A 880 -18.86 -13.37 -7.86
C LEU A 880 -20.05 -12.60 -7.28
N GLY A 881 -19.83 -11.82 -6.22
CA GLY A 881 -20.91 -11.31 -5.38
C GLY A 881 -21.53 -12.39 -4.50
N HIS A 882 -22.31 -11.97 -3.50
CA HIS A 882 -22.97 -12.90 -2.56
C HIS A 882 -23.95 -13.83 -3.29
N GLU A 883 -24.84 -13.25 -4.11
CA GLU A 883 -25.82 -14.02 -4.89
C GLU A 883 -25.15 -14.92 -5.94
N GLY A 884 -24.09 -14.46 -6.59
CA GLY A 884 -23.39 -15.23 -7.62
C GLY A 884 -22.67 -16.46 -7.05
N LEU A 885 -22.08 -16.35 -5.85
CA LEU A 885 -21.50 -17.48 -5.15
C LEU A 885 -22.56 -18.52 -4.78
N VAL A 886 -23.69 -18.09 -4.20
CA VAL A 886 -24.81 -19.00 -3.87
C VAL A 886 -25.31 -19.71 -5.14
N ALA A 887 -25.48 -18.99 -6.25
CA ALA A 887 -25.93 -19.56 -7.52
C ALA A 887 -24.94 -20.62 -8.07
N ILE A 888 -23.63 -20.38 -7.96
CA ILE A 888 -22.63 -21.36 -8.41
C ILE A 888 -22.63 -22.60 -7.53
N LEU A 889 -22.73 -22.45 -6.20
CA LEU A 889 -22.80 -23.60 -5.29
C LEU A 889 -24.08 -24.41 -5.50
N GLN A 890 -25.21 -23.78 -5.79
CA GLN A 890 -26.45 -24.46 -6.17
C GLN A 890 -26.30 -25.23 -7.49
N ARG A 891 -25.61 -24.67 -8.48
CA ARG A 891 -25.29 -25.37 -9.73
C ARG A 891 -24.36 -26.56 -9.52
N LEU A 892 -23.49 -26.50 -8.51
CA LEU A 892 -22.66 -27.62 -8.04
C LEU A 892 -23.43 -28.61 -7.14
N HIS A 893 -24.76 -28.44 -7.05
CA HIS A 893 -25.69 -29.26 -6.28
C HIS A 893 -25.45 -29.22 -4.76
N TYR A 894 -24.92 -28.11 -4.24
CA TYR A 894 -24.88 -27.83 -2.80
C TYR A 894 -26.10 -26.99 -2.40
N GLY A 895 -26.84 -27.44 -1.37
CA GLY A 895 -27.95 -26.70 -0.77
C GLY A 895 -27.48 -25.52 0.09
N PHE A 896 -26.57 -24.70 -0.43
CA PHE A 896 -25.94 -23.59 0.28
C PHE A 896 -26.86 -22.37 0.35
N THR A 897 -26.89 -21.72 1.51
CA THR A 897 -27.82 -20.63 1.84
C THR A 897 -27.08 -19.33 2.13
N GLN A 898 -27.79 -18.20 2.03
CA GLN A 898 -27.24 -16.89 2.42
C GLN A 898 -26.82 -16.84 3.89
N GLU A 899 -27.52 -17.56 4.77
CA GLU A 899 -27.16 -17.62 6.19
C GLU A 899 -25.82 -18.33 6.42
N GLN A 900 -25.56 -19.42 5.68
CA GLN A 900 -24.26 -20.10 5.67
C GLN A 900 -23.15 -19.23 5.08
N LEU A 901 -23.46 -18.41 4.08
CA LEU A 901 -22.51 -17.41 3.56
C LEU A 901 -22.14 -16.40 4.64
N ASN A 902 -23.12 -15.82 5.34
CA ASN A 902 -22.86 -14.86 6.41
C ASN A 902 -22.01 -15.47 7.53
N ARG A 903 -22.28 -16.73 7.91
CA ARG A 903 -21.43 -17.47 8.87
C ARG A 903 -20.01 -17.69 8.36
N THR A 904 -19.87 -18.06 7.09
CA THR A 904 -18.55 -18.24 6.45
C THR A 904 -17.78 -16.92 6.48
N ILE A 905 -18.44 -15.79 6.18
CA ILE A 905 -17.83 -14.46 6.24
C ILE A 905 -17.31 -14.19 7.66
N GLU A 906 -18.15 -14.24 8.68
CA GLU A 906 -17.71 -13.96 10.06
C GLU A 906 -16.62 -14.92 10.55
N TYR A 907 -16.66 -16.20 10.13
CA TYR A 907 -15.66 -17.19 10.47
C TYR A 907 -14.25 -16.79 10.00
N TYR A 908 -14.12 -16.32 8.76
CA TYR A 908 -12.84 -15.90 8.18
C TYR A 908 -12.42 -14.48 8.59
N LEU A 909 -13.38 -13.57 8.83
CA LEU A 909 -13.08 -12.25 9.39
C LEU A 909 -12.36 -12.38 10.74
N ALA A 910 -12.76 -13.34 11.57
CA ALA A 910 -12.13 -13.59 12.87
C ALA A 910 -10.74 -14.23 12.81
N ARG A 911 -10.33 -14.77 11.64
CA ARG A 911 -9.12 -15.60 11.47
C ARG A 911 -8.14 -15.08 10.43
N THR A 912 -8.27 -13.82 10.02
CA THR A 912 -7.37 -13.21 9.03
C THR A 912 -6.41 -12.25 9.71
N ALA A 913 -5.11 -12.44 9.45
CA ALA A 913 -4.04 -11.61 10.00
C ALA A 913 -3.80 -10.32 9.19
N HIS A 914 -4.33 -10.24 7.96
CA HIS A 914 -4.15 -9.12 7.03
C HIS A 914 -2.71 -8.89 6.56
N GLY A 915 -1.91 -9.95 6.44
CA GLY A 915 -0.52 -9.93 5.95
C GLY A 915 -0.31 -9.53 4.48
N SER A 916 -1.29 -8.89 3.86
CA SER A 916 -1.25 -8.39 2.49
C SER A 916 -2.21 -7.21 2.37
N THR A 917 -1.76 -6.14 1.71
CA THR A 917 -2.57 -4.94 1.46
C THR A 917 -3.85 -5.23 0.66
N LEU A 918 -3.88 -6.31 -0.14
CA LEU A 918 -5.07 -6.76 -0.87
C LEU A 918 -6.19 -7.25 0.07
N SER A 919 -5.82 -7.72 1.28
CA SER A 919 -6.74 -8.32 2.22
C SER A 919 -7.83 -7.34 2.65
N ARG A 920 -7.45 -6.15 3.11
CA ARG A 920 -8.38 -5.12 3.61
C ARG A 920 -9.37 -4.67 2.53
N VAL A 921 -8.93 -4.56 1.27
CA VAL A 921 -9.80 -4.26 0.13
C VAL A 921 -10.86 -5.34 -0.08
N ALA A 922 -10.45 -6.61 -0.14
CA ALA A 922 -11.37 -7.72 -0.33
C ALA A 922 -12.38 -7.80 0.83
N HIS A 923 -11.91 -7.61 2.06
CA HIS A 923 -12.74 -7.59 3.27
C HIS A 923 -13.75 -6.46 3.24
N ALA A 924 -13.33 -5.22 2.93
CA ALA A 924 -14.24 -4.08 2.78
C ALA A 924 -15.33 -4.36 1.74
N SER A 925 -14.95 -4.93 0.59
CA SER A 925 -15.89 -5.25 -0.48
C SER A 925 -16.91 -6.33 -0.08
N VAL A 926 -16.47 -7.37 0.63
CA VAL A 926 -17.34 -8.46 1.10
C VAL A 926 -18.27 -7.97 2.21
N LEU A 927 -17.73 -7.20 3.17
CA LEU A 927 -18.48 -6.58 4.25
C LEU A 927 -19.53 -5.61 3.74
N ALA A 928 -19.30 -4.92 2.61
CA ALA A 928 -20.29 -3.99 2.06
C ALA A 928 -21.64 -4.65 1.73
N GLY A 929 -21.68 -5.97 1.51
CA GLY A 929 -22.92 -6.72 1.35
C GLY A 929 -23.60 -7.15 2.66
N LEU A 930 -22.90 -7.09 3.79
CA LEU A 930 -23.33 -7.59 5.11
C LEU A 930 -23.51 -6.45 6.13
N ASP A 931 -22.47 -5.64 6.32
CA ASP A 931 -22.38 -4.51 7.24
C ASP A 931 -21.56 -3.39 6.59
N ALA A 932 -22.26 -2.38 6.05
CA ALA A 932 -21.61 -1.28 5.36
C ALA A 932 -20.72 -0.44 6.28
N ASP A 933 -21.04 -0.30 7.57
CA ASP A 933 -20.25 0.52 8.49
C ASP A 933 -18.94 -0.17 8.88
N ARG A 934 -18.94 -1.50 9.06
CA ARG A 934 -17.68 -2.27 9.18
C ARG A 934 -16.88 -2.23 7.87
N ALA A 935 -17.55 -2.29 6.72
CA ALA A 935 -16.89 -2.16 5.43
C ALA A 935 -16.20 -0.80 5.25
N TRP A 936 -16.78 0.27 5.79
CA TRP A 936 -16.19 1.60 5.79
C TRP A 936 -14.89 1.67 6.58
N ASP A 937 -14.80 0.98 7.72
CA ASP A 937 -13.56 0.94 8.51
C ASP A 937 -12.46 0.20 7.76
N SER A 938 -12.74 -1.00 7.26
CA SER A 938 -11.78 -1.76 6.45
C SER A 938 -11.38 -1.03 5.16
N PHE A 939 -12.28 -0.24 4.58
CA PHE A 939 -11.97 0.61 3.43
C PHE A 939 -10.99 1.73 3.79
N ARG A 940 -11.14 2.37 4.95
CA ARG A 940 -10.22 3.42 5.41
C ARG A 940 -8.84 2.87 5.74
N GLU A 941 -8.77 1.72 6.41
CA GLU A 941 -7.49 1.02 6.64
C GLU A 941 -6.80 0.67 5.30
N ALA A 942 -7.57 0.25 4.29
CA ALA A 942 -7.01 -0.01 2.96
C ALA A 942 -6.54 1.26 2.22
N LEU A 943 -7.14 2.42 2.50
CA LEU A 943 -6.68 3.70 1.97
C LEU A 943 -5.35 4.09 2.60
N ASP A 944 -5.25 4.01 3.91
CA ASP A 944 -4.10 4.53 4.66
C ASP A 944 -2.83 3.66 4.51
N ALA A 945 -2.93 2.45 3.93
CA ALA A 945 -1.84 1.46 3.86
C ALA A 945 -0.51 1.98 3.32
N ASP A 946 -0.52 2.73 2.20
CA ASP A 946 0.69 3.33 1.62
C ASP A 946 1.02 4.69 2.24
N LEU A 947 0.03 5.47 2.71
CA LEU A 947 0.29 6.81 3.25
C LEU A 947 0.94 6.76 4.63
N ASP A 948 0.48 5.82 5.45
CA ASP A 948 0.94 5.60 6.82
C ASP A 948 1.97 4.43 6.88
N ASP A 949 2.29 3.83 5.73
CA ASP A 949 3.20 2.67 5.59
C ASP A 949 2.88 1.53 6.57
N THR A 950 1.59 1.17 6.69
CA THR A 950 1.07 0.24 7.71
C THR A 950 1.62 -1.19 7.60
N GLN A 951 2.31 -1.51 6.49
CA GLN A 951 3.04 -2.77 6.29
C GLN A 951 4.53 -2.65 6.64
N HIS A 952 4.88 -1.65 7.46
CA HIS A 952 6.17 -1.49 8.12
C HIS A 952 7.39 -1.45 7.17
N GLY A 953 7.55 -0.33 6.44
CA GLY A 953 8.77 -0.07 5.67
C GLY A 953 8.76 -0.66 4.26
N THR A 954 7.61 -1.06 3.72
CA THR A 954 7.52 -1.68 2.39
C THR A 954 7.23 -0.66 1.29
N THR A 955 6.57 0.45 1.61
CA THR A 955 6.21 1.51 0.63
C THR A 955 7.44 2.16 0.01
N ARG A 956 8.57 2.23 0.73
CA ARG A 956 9.85 2.70 0.17
C ARG A 956 10.31 1.91 -1.07
N ALA A 957 9.90 0.65 -1.18
CA ALA A 957 10.20 -0.24 -2.31
C ALA A 957 9.19 -0.11 -3.45
N GLY A 958 8.21 0.79 -3.33
CA GLY A 958 7.14 1.06 -4.29
C GLY A 958 5.76 0.93 -3.65
N ILE A 959 4.79 1.61 -4.26
CA ILE A 959 3.37 1.66 -3.84
C ILE A 959 2.67 0.30 -3.95
N HIS A 960 1.53 0.08 -3.30
CA HIS A 960 0.73 -1.13 -3.46
C HIS A 960 -0.36 -0.98 -4.53
N LEU A 961 0.02 -1.06 -5.81
CA LEU A 961 -0.87 -0.73 -6.95
C LEU A 961 -2.19 -1.54 -6.97
N GLY A 962 -2.14 -2.82 -6.61
CA GLY A 962 -3.34 -3.67 -6.51
C GLY A 962 -4.32 -3.14 -5.46
N ALA A 963 -3.82 -2.78 -4.27
CA ALA A 963 -4.64 -2.20 -3.21
C ALA A 963 -5.18 -0.82 -3.62
N MET A 964 -4.35 0.04 -4.22
CA MET A 964 -4.77 1.35 -4.73
C MET A 964 -5.91 1.22 -5.75
N GLY A 965 -5.77 0.36 -6.77
CA GLY A 965 -6.86 0.08 -7.72
C GLY A 965 -8.11 -0.48 -7.04
N GLY A 966 -7.91 -1.39 -6.08
CA GLY A 966 -8.96 -2.01 -5.30
C GLY A 966 -9.79 -1.03 -4.46
N THR A 967 -9.17 -0.04 -3.82
CA THR A 967 -9.91 0.99 -3.05
C THR A 967 -10.82 1.83 -3.94
N ILE A 968 -10.36 2.21 -5.14
CA ILE A 968 -11.19 2.91 -6.13
C ILE A 968 -12.39 2.01 -6.52
N ASP A 969 -12.12 0.72 -6.74
CA ASP A 969 -13.14 -0.27 -7.09
C ASP A 969 -14.18 -0.47 -5.97
N VAL A 970 -13.79 -0.48 -4.69
CA VAL A 970 -14.72 -0.60 -3.55
C VAL A 970 -15.82 0.45 -3.59
N VAL A 971 -15.50 1.70 -3.96
CA VAL A 971 -16.50 2.77 -4.05
C VAL A 971 -17.54 2.49 -5.13
N GLN A 972 -17.11 2.09 -6.34
CA GLN A 972 -18.01 1.86 -7.47
C GLN A 972 -18.73 0.50 -7.40
N ARG A 973 -18.01 -0.56 -7.05
CA ARG A 973 -18.46 -1.95 -7.14
C ARG A 973 -19.09 -2.39 -5.83
N SER A 974 -18.55 -2.02 -4.69
CA SER A 974 -19.05 -2.51 -3.40
C SER A 974 -20.11 -1.57 -2.82
N PHE A 975 -19.78 -0.28 -2.61
CA PHE A 975 -20.74 0.67 -2.04
C PHE A 975 -21.85 1.08 -3.01
N ALA A 976 -21.52 1.39 -4.27
CA ALA A 976 -22.54 1.65 -5.29
C ALA A 976 -23.12 0.35 -5.91
N GLY A 977 -22.53 -0.81 -5.61
CA GLY A 977 -23.07 -2.12 -6.02
C GLY A 977 -22.99 -2.42 -7.52
N LEU A 978 -22.10 -1.76 -8.28
CA LEU A 978 -21.97 -1.94 -9.73
C LEU A 978 -21.60 -3.39 -10.10
N ARG A 979 -22.29 -4.03 -11.06
CA ARG A 979 -21.88 -5.30 -11.68
C ARG A 979 -22.19 -5.30 -13.17
N PHE A 980 -21.39 -6.01 -13.95
CA PHE A 980 -21.61 -6.25 -15.38
C PHE A 980 -22.19 -7.64 -15.60
N SER A 981 -23.40 -7.74 -16.14
CA SER A 981 -24.07 -9.02 -16.40
C SER A 981 -24.67 -9.05 -17.80
N GLY A 982 -23.88 -9.52 -18.76
CA GLY A 982 -24.30 -9.61 -20.16
C GLY A 982 -24.67 -8.24 -20.71
N GLU A 983 -25.90 -8.09 -21.20
CA GLU A 983 -26.45 -6.82 -21.72
C GLU A 983 -27.05 -5.90 -20.63
N THR A 984 -26.90 -6.28 -19.36
CA THR A 984 -27.45 -5.55 -18.21
C THR A 984 -26.33 -5.04 -17.31
N ILE A 985 -26.38 -3.74 -17.00
CA ILE A 985 -25.58 -3.15 -15.92
C ILE A 985 -26.42 -3.14 -14.64
N VAL A 986 -25.87 -3.68 -13.56
CA VAL A 986 -26.59 -3.92 -12.30
C VAL A 986 -26.02 -3.02 -11.20
N PHE A 987 -26.89 -2.47 -10.34
CA PHE A 987 -26.51 -1.72 -9.15
C PHE A 987 -27.31 -2.21 -7.92
N ALA A 988 -26.59 -2.47 -6.83
CA ALA A 988 -27.15 -2.80 -5.51
C ALA A 988 -26.51 -1.91 -4.41
N PRO A 989 -26.82 -0.59 -4.38
CA PRO A 989 -26.02 0.36 -3.61
C PRO A 989 -26.26 0.36 -2.08
N ASN A 990 -25.27 -0.08 -1.31
CA ASN A 990 -25.27 -0.07 0.15
C ASN A 990 -24.21 0.93 0.68
N LEU A 991 -24.63 2.16 0.97
CA LEU A 991 -23.72 3.22 1.44
C LEU A 991 -23.56 3.22 2.97
N PRO A 992 -22.33 3.27 3.51
CA PRO A 992 -22.12 3.42 4.95
C PRO A 992 -22.60 4.77 5.50
N THR A 993 -22.70 4.86 6.82
CA THR A 993 -23.04 6.07 7.56
C THR A 993 -22.07 7.20 7.25
N GLY A 994 -20.77 6.88 7.18
CA GLY A 994 -19.68 7.81 6.86
C GLY A 994 -19.64 8.32 5.41
N LEU A 995 -20.45 7.77 4.50
CA LEU A 995 -20.45 8.13 3.07
C LEU A 995 -21.84 8.59 2.63
N ARG A 996 -22.05 9.90 2.57
CA ARG A 996 -23.38 10.49 2.29
C ARG A 996 -23.68 10.67 0.80
N ALA A 997 -22.63 10.83 -0.01
CA ALA A 997 -22.75 11.00 -1.44
C ALA A 997 -21.54 10.38 -2.18
N VAL A 998 -21.81 9.86 -3.37
CA VAL A 998 -20.82 9.27 -4.28
C VAL A 998 -21.16 9.70 -5.71
N ALA A 999 -20.17 10.17 -6.46
CA ALA A 999 -20.29 10.42 -7.90
C ALA A 999 -19.10 9.83 -8.67
N PHE A 1000 -19.37 9.15 -9.78
CA PHE A 1000 -18.34 8.61 -10.67
C PHE A 1000 -18.89 8.39 -12.09
N GLU A 1001 -18.00 8.16 -13.05
CA GLU A 1001 -18.36 7.79 -14.42
C GLU A 1001 -18.08 6.31 -14.73
N VAL A 1002 -18.83 5.68 -15.62
CA VAL A 1002 -18.62 4.30 -16.09
C VAL A 1002 -18.81 4.25 -17.59
N LEU A 1003 -17.89 3.62 -18.30
CA LEU A 1003 -18.01 3.24 -19.69
C LEU A 1003 -18.52 1.80 -19.77
N TYR A 1004 -19.66 1.60 -20.42
CA TYR A 1004 -20.27 0.28 -20.58
C TYR A 1004 -20.90 0.17 -21.96
N ARG A 1005 -20.39 -0.75 -22.79
CA ARG A 1005 -20.89 -1.04 -24.15
C ARG A 1005 -21.13 0.21 -25.01
N GLY A 1006 -20.18 1.15 -24.95
CA GLY A 1006 -20.24 2.42 -25.69
C GLY A 1006 -20.97 3.56 -24.98
N HIS A 1007 -21.64 3.31 -23.85
CA HIS A 1007 -22.27 4.35 -23.04
C HIS A 1007 -21.31 4.91 -22.01
N ARG A 1008 -21.10 6.23 -22.01
CA ARG A 1008 -20.50 6.96 -20.89
C ARG A 1008 -21.60 7.36 -19.91
N LEU A 1009 -21.68 6.64 -18.81
CA LEU A 1009 -22.66 6.80 -17.75
C LEU A 1009 -22.08 7.66 -16.63
N ARG A 1010 -22.79 8.68 -16.18
CA ARG A 1010 -22.54 9.37 -14.92
C ARG A 1010 -23.49 8.84 -13.86
N VAL A 1011 -22.91 8.31 -12.79
CA VAL A 1011 -23.61 7.72 -11.66
C VAL A 1011 -23.47 8.66 -10.47
N HIS A 1012 -24.57 9.00 -9.83
CA HIS A 1012 -24.58 9.85 -8.64
C HIS A 1012 -25.57 9.30 -7.62
N LEU A 1013 -25.10 9.06 -6.41
CA LEU A 1013 -25.85 8.55 -5.27
C LEU A 1013 -25.81 9.63 -4.20
N LYS A 1014 -26.98 10.13 -3.80
CA LYS A 1014 -27.09 11.17 -2.77
C LYS A 1014 -28.51 11.20 -2.21
N ASP A 1015 -28.65 11.48 -0.90
CA ASP A 1015 -29.92 11.73 -0.22
C ASP A 1015 -30.98 10.62 -0.48
N GLY A 1016 -30.56 9.36 -0.43
CA GLY A 1016 -31.46 8.21 -0.66
C GLY A 1016 -31.94 8.05 -2.11
N ARG A 1017 -31.29 8.71 -3.08
CA ARG A 1017 -31.59 8.59 -4.51
C ARG A 1017 -30.34 8.25 -5.31
N MET A 1018 -30.52 7.44 -6.34
CA MET A 1018 -29.52 7.18 -7.37
C MET A 1018 -29.98 7.78 -8.69
N SER A 1019 -29.09 8.48 -9.39
CA SER A 1019 -29.31 8.95 -10.75
C SER A 1019 -28.23 8.40 -11.69
N ILE A 1020 -28.67 7.88 -12.83
CA ILE A 1020 -27.80 7.37 -13.89
C ILE A 1020 -28.09 8.15 -15.15
N THR A 1021 -27.09 8.88 -15.65
CA THR A 1021 -27.19 9.69 -16.86
C THR A 1021 -26.27 9.13 -17.93
N SER A 1022 -26.83 8.73 -19.07
CA SER A 1022 -26.02 8.42 -20.25
C SER A 1022 -25.70 9.70 -21.02
N ALA A 1023 -24.43 9.89 -21.38
CA ALA A 1023 -24.05 10.91 -22.34
C ALA A 1023 -24.76 10.69 -23.70
N PRO A 1024 -25.01 11.76 -24.49
CA PRO A 1024 -25.44 11.62 -25.88
C PRO A 1024 -24.41 10.83 -26.71
N GLY A 1025 -24.88 10.02 -27.66
CA GLY A 1025 -24.05 9.21 -28.53
C GLY A 1025 -24.87 8.22 -29.36
N ASP A 1026 -24.18 7.39 -30.13
CA ASP A 1026 -24.79 6.48 -31.12
C ASP A 1026 -24.97 5.03 -30.62
N ALA A 1027 -24.63 4.77 -29.35
CA ALA A 1027 -24.78 3.45 -28.75
C ALA A 1027 -26.26 3.04 -28.66
N GLY A 1028 -26.55 1.77 -28.96
CA GLY A 1028 -27.89 1.21 -28.80
C GLY A 1028 -28.31 1.14 -27.32
N PRO A 1029 -29.61 1.17 -26.98
CA PRO A 1029 -30.06 1.21 -25.60
C PRO A 1029 -29.54 0.04 -24.74
N ILE A 1030 -29.17 0.32 -23.49
CA ILE A 1030 -28.73 -0.70 -22.51
C ILE A 1030 -29.82 -0.99 -21.47
N LYS A 1031 -29.76 -2.18 -20.86
CA LYS A 1031 -30.59 -2.52 -19.69
C LYS A 1031 -29.86 -2.14 -18.42
N VAL A 1032 -30.58 -1.53 -17.50
CA VAL A 1032 -30.09 -1.12 -16.18
C VAL A 1032 -30.99 -1.75 -15.13
N HIS A 1033 -30.38 -2.49 -14.20
CA HIS A 1033 -31.06 -3.08 -13.06
C HIS A 1033 -30.64 -2.37 -11.77
N VAL A 1034 -31.60 -1.85 -11.01
CA VAL A 1034 -31.35 -1.27 -9.68
C VAL A 1034 -32.38 -1.81 -8.71
N TYR A 1035 -31.96 -2.54 -7.68
CA TYR A 1035 -32.84 -3.08 -6.62
C TYR A 1035 -34.15 -3.73 -7.11
N GLY A 1036 -34.06 -4.73 -7.99
CA GLY A 1036 -35.24 -5.42 -8.51
C GLY A 1036 -36.00 -4.67 -9.59
N THR A 1037 -35.56 -3.47 -9.99
CA THR A 1037 -36.18 -2.65 -11.04
C THR A 1037 -35.32 -2.67 -12.30
N ASP A 1038 -35.87 -3.23 -13.38
CA ASP A 1038 -35.26 -3.19 -14.71
C ASP A 1038 -35.78 -2.02 -15.54
N VAL A 1039 -34.87 -1.21 -16.09
CA VAL A 1039 -35.20 -0.15 -17.04
C VAL A 1039 -34.27 -0.14 -18.23
N VAL A 1040 -34.80 0.30 -19.37
CA VAL A 1040 -33.98 0.59 -20.56
C VAL A 1040 -33.49 2.05 -20.50
N LEU A 1041 -32.19 2.23 -20.72
CA LEU A 1041 -31.51 3.52 -20.78
C LEU A 1041 -30.93 3.76 -22.17
N PRO A 1042 -31.60 4.57 -23.02
CA PRO A 1042 -31.02 5.03 -24.29
C PRO A 1042 -29.98 6.14 -24.07
N PRO A 1043 -29.12 6.43 -25.06
CA PRO A 1043 -28.14 7.51 -24.98
C PRO A 1043 -28.80 8.88 -24.75
N GLY A 1044 -28.10 9.77 -24.05
CA GLY A 1044 -28.58 11.13 -23.75
C GLY A 1044 -29.74 11.25 -22.75
N ARG A 1045 -30.13 10.16 -22.07
CA ARG A 1045 -31.21 10.17 -21.07
C ARG A 1045 -30.70 9.97 -19.65
N THR A 1046 -31.53 10.37 -18.70
CA THR A 1046 -31.33 10.15 -17.26
C THR A 1046 -32.45 9.28 -16.70
N ARG A 1047 -32.09 8.41 -15.75
CA ARG A 1047 -33.02 7.63 -14.93
C ARG A 1047 -32.72 7.88 -13.45
N HIS A 1048 -33.77 7.86 -12.64
CA HIS A 1048 -33.70 8.06 -11.21
C HIS A 1048 -34.31 6.86 -10.51
N PHE A 1049 -33.69 6.43 -9.42
CA PHE A 1049 -34.09 5.29 -8.63
C PHE A 1049 -34.12 5.70 -7.14
N PRO A 1050 -35.17 5.32 -6.39
CA PRO A 1050 -35.13 5.39 -4.95
C PRO A 1050 -34.11 4.36 -4.42
N MET A 1051 -33.30 4.75 -3.45
CA MET A 1051 -32.46 3.82 -2.69
C MET A 1051 -33.26 3.33 -1.46
N PRO A 1052 -33.08 2.09 -1.02
CA PRO A 1052 -33.72 1.59 0.19
C PRO A 1052 -33.33 2.46 1.39
N ALA A 1053 -34.27 2.62 2.32
CA ALA A 1053 -33.99 3.25 3.60
C ALA A 1053 -32.88 2.44 4.31
N ARG A 1054 -31.93 3.13 4.95
CA ARG A 1054 -30.85 2.47 5.71
C ARG A 1054 -31.48 1.50 6.71
N ALA A 1055 -31.08 0.23 6.65
CA ALA A 1055 -31.37 -0.69 7.74
C ALA A 1055 -30.69 -0.12 9.00
N PRO A 1056 -31.37 -0.01 10.15
CA PRO A 1056 -30.70 0.39 11.38
C PRO A 1056 -29.61 -0.63 11.67
N GLY A 1057 -28.35 -0.18 11.70
CA GLY A 1057 -27.23 -1.03 12.10
C GLY A 1057 -27.52 -1.63 13.48
N LEU A 1058 -27.17 -2.90 13.67
CA LEU A 1058 -27.12 -3.52 14.99
C LEU A 1058 -26.19 -2.66 15.85
N ALA A 1059 -26.78 -1.82 16.70
CA ALA A 1059 -26.02 -1.04 17.67
C ALA A 1059 -25.23 -2.05 18.53
N ALA A 1060 -23.90 -1.95 18.46
CA ALA A 1060 -23.02 -2.74 19.31
C ALA A 1060 -23.38 -2.47 20.77
N SER A 1061 -23.81 -3.53 21.46
CA SER A 1061 -23.96 -3.59 22.91
C SER A 1061 -22.65 -3.95 23.58
#